data_AF-A0A496Q2X9-F1
#
_entry.id   AF-A0A496Q2X9-F1
#
_cell.length_a   1.000
_cell.length_b   1.000
_cell.length_c   1.000
_cell.angle_alpha   90.00
_cell.angle_beta   90.00
_cell.angle_gamma   90.00
#
_symmetry.space_group_name_H-M   'P 1'
#
loop_
_entity.id
_entity.type
_entity.pdbx_description
1 polymer ?
#
loop_
_entity_poly.entity_id
_entity_poly.type
_entity_poly.pdbx_seq_one_letter_code
_entity_poly.pdbx_strand_id
1 'polypeptide(L)'
;MGMCLHEGILKPLCLMLRNSGLTLLIMGLFPLVSPAVDLTATRVAMEFEKPVFGTAPLGDEDRLFVLEQNSGRIRILMLETGEILSEPYLVLPGSDLSTGGERGLLGMAFHPDYASNGRFVLNFTGSDERTVIREYTMSADPDRANVSSGKTILEIAQPYGNHNGGWLGFGPDGMLYIATGDGGSAYDPGDHSQDITDQLLGKMLRIDLGSTADGQYTVPADNPFVGVEGDDEIWAYGLRNPWRCAFDRLTGELWIADVGQNQREWIHLQPAGQGGQNYGWKVMEGNRSTGRESAGPPPFDPSFTPPIHEYTHDEGVSITGGYVYRGQRYPEMAGLYLFADYVYKTIWSLERGSGDEVTVVDRTGELSPDVGEIGRITSFAEGGSGELYLIDYSGQVFQIGAADSVTGNLSTRARIGSVSDVVIAGFVLEGEGSLDLLVRGVGPGLSDFQVTDPLDDPEFEVIENRPLVGPQFLFENDDWEDDGKGSTIRVAESVTGAFALADGSKDAAAVASFGAGSYTEVLRPTDGGNGIGLVEVYSIGTSDGASTSPVLRNISTRAAVEAGNGLLIAGFVLEGTGSRRFLVRGIGAGLTDFDVAGVISDPVLEVFPFGGIGPIATSEDWDAAGNAVEVADAAEAVGAFPLDPGSGDAALVIRLEPGLYTAQISSADSQPGVALVEIYLLP
;
A
#
# COMPACT_ATOMS: atom_id res chain seq x y z
N MET A 1 37.96 4.36 -33.71
CA MET A 1 39.00 3.88 -32.78
C MET A 1 38.88 4.70 -31.51
N GLY A 2 38.55 4.07 -30.38
CA GLY A 2 38.38 4.68 -29.04
C GLY A 2 36.91 4.93 -28.66
N MET A 3 36.10 3.92 -28.34
CA MET A 3 35.86 3.25 -27.03
C MET A 3 35.16 4.12 -25.98
N CYS A 4 33.88 3.80 -25.76
CA CYS A 4 33.03 4.19 -24.63
C CYS A 4 33.53 3.56 -23.32
N LEU A 5 33.40 4.30 -22.22
CA LEU A 5 33.50 3.84 -20.84
C LEU A 5 32.20 4.24 -20.12
N HIS A 6 31.43 3.25 -19.69
CA HIS A 6 30.30 3.21 -18.73
C HIS A 6 30.36 1.76 -18.19
N GLU A 7 30.16 1.39 -16.94
CA GLU A 7 29.76 2.00 -15.67
C GLU A 7 30.28 1.03 -14.58
N GLY A 8 30.55 1.53 -13.38
CA GLY A 8 31.02 0.70 -12.26
C GLY A 8 30.25 1.04 -10.99
N ILE A 9 29.16 0.31 -10.74
CA ILE A 9 28.39 0.29 -9.49
C ILE A 9 27.79 -1.12 -9.39
N LEU A 10 28.04 -1.88 -8.30
CA LEU A 10 27.24 -3.06 -7.89
C LEU A 10 27.76 -3.72 -6.57
N LYS A 11 26.80 -4.06 -5.68
CA LYS A 11 26.72 -5.22 -4.73
C LYS A 11 27.21 -5.07 -3.26
N PRO A 12 26.28 -5.13 -2.26
CA PRO A 12 26.57 -5.53 -0.88
C PRO A 12 26.82 -7.05 -0.71
N LEU A 13 26.35 -7.89 -1.64
CA LEU A 13 26.41 -9.36 -1.55
C LEU A 13 27.75 -10.00 -1.99
N CYS A 14 28.70 -9.20 -2.50
CA CYS A 14 29.97 -9.68 -3.06
C CYS A 14 30.92 -10.36 -2.05
N LEU A 15 30.61 -10.36 -0.74
CA LEU A 15 31.49 -10.89 0.29
C LEU A 15 31.34 -12.41 0.55
N MET A 16 30.22 -13.03 0.16
CA MET A 16 30.03 -14.49 0.28
C MET A 16 30.88 -15.32 -0.71
N LEU A 17 31.61 -14.63 -1.59
CA LEU A 17 31.94 -15.09 -2.92
C LEU A 17 33.42 -14.86 -3.30
N ARG A 18 34.32 -14.60 -2.33
CA ARG A 18 35.77 -14.52 -2.59
C ARG A 18 36.63 -15.01 -1.44
N ASN A 19 37.72 -15.69 -1.77
CA ASN A 19 38.87 -15.85 -0.88
C ASN A 19 39.60 -14.49 -0.76
N SER A 20 39.66 -13.96 0.46
CA SER A 20 40.38 -12.77 0.95
C SER A 20 41.26 -11.96 -0.05
N GLY A 21 40.85 -10.72 -0.37
CA GLY A 21 41.68 -9.76 -1.11
C GLY A 21 41.03 -8.38 -1.37
N LEU A 22 41.54 -7.37 -0.65
CA LEU A 22 41.12 -5.95 -0.51
C LEU A 22 41.13 -5.09 -1.80
N THR A 23 40.16 -4.16 -2.01
CA THR A 23 40.35 -2.81 -2.65
C THR A 23 39.15 -1.86 -2.38
N LEU A 24 39.46 -0.56 -2.20
CA LEU A 24 38.67 0.60 -1.72
C LEU A 24 37.81 1.29 -2.82
N LEU A 25 36.60 1.80 -2.51
CA LEU A 25 35.90 2.81 -3.33
C LEU A 25 35.04 3.81 -2.51
N ILE A 26 34.81 4.99 -3.11
CA ILE A 26 34.44 6.31 -2.60
C ILE A 26 32.91 6.48 -2.42
N MET A 27 32.51 7.18 -1.34
CA MET A 27 31.13 7.56 -0.98
C MET A 27 30.47 8.53 -1.98
N GLY A 28 29.26 8.20 -2.42
CA GLY A 28 28.27 9.14 -2.95
C GLY A 28 27.03 9.16 -2.05
N LEU A 29 26.53 10.34 -1.71
CA LEU A 29 25.20 10.50 -1.11
C LEU A 29 24.14 10.02 -2.12
N PHE A 30 23.30 9.08 -1.73
CA PHE A 30 22.09 8.73 -2.48
C PHE A 30 20.97 9.72 -2.13
N PRO A 31 20.19 10.22 -3.11
CA PRO A 31 18.86 10.71 -2.81
C PRO A 31 18.02 9.53 -2.29
N LEU A 32 17.26 9.72 -1.21
CA LEU A 32 16.21 8.78 -0.84
C LEU A 32 15.21 8.75 -2.01
N VAL A 33 15.26 7.70 -2.82
CA VAL A 33 14.08 7.29 -3.60
C VAL A 33 13.14 6.70 -2.56
N SER A 34 11.95 7.28 -2.40
CA SER A 34 10.92 6.67 -1.56
C SER A 34 10.67 5.27 -2.14
N PRO A 35 10.76 4.18 -1.36
CA PRO A 35 10.40 2.86 -1.89
C PRO A 35 9.00 2.92 -2.49
N ALA A 36 8.80 2.28 -3.64
CA ALA A 36 7.47 2.11 -4.20
C ALA A 36 6.59 1.43 -3.13
N VAL A 37 5.46 2.06 -2.81
CA VAL A 37 4.50 1.48 -1.87
C VAL A 37 3.60 0.54 -2.66
N ASP A 38 3.62 -0.74 -2.30
CA ASP A 38 2.64 -1.73 -2.73
C ASP A 38 1.35 -1.58 -1.89
N LEU A 39 0.26 -1.21 -2.54
CA LEU A 39 -1.07 -1.03 -2.02
C LEU A 39 -1.88 -2.32 -2.11
N THR A 40 -2.83 -2.47 -1.19
CA THR A 40 -3.76 -3.59 -1.15
C THR A 40 -5.20 -3.09 -0.99
N ALA A 41 -6.16 -3.87 -1.49
CA ALA A 41 -7.58 -3.62 -1.27
C ALA A 41 -8.24 -4.84 -0.63
N THR A 42 -8.68 -4.69 0.63
CA THR A 42 -9.38 -5.75 1.35
C THR A 42 -10.87 -5.43 1.42
N ARG A 43 -11.73 -6.32 0.93
CA ARG A 43 -13.18 -6.10 1.03
C ARG A 43 -13.62 -6.22 2.49
N VAL A 44 -14.20 -5.16 3.03
CA VAL A 44 -14.67 -5.09 4.43
C VAL A 44 -16.18 -5.21 4.55
N ALA A 45 -16.94 -4.87 3.51
CA ALA A 45 -18.39 -4.98 3.52
C ALA A 45 -18.98 -5.12 2.11
N MET A 46 -20.22 -5.61 2.05
CA MET A 46 -21.04 -5.69 0.84
C MET A 46 -22.52 -5.48 1.16
N GLU A 47 -23.37 -5.39 0.12
CA GLU A 47 -24.83 -5.23 0.21
C GLU A 47 -25.35 -3.81 0.53
N PHE A 48 -24.53 -2.77 0.35
CA PHE A 48 -25.05 -1.40 0.32
C PHE A 48 -25.90 -1.14 -0.92
N GLU A 49 -27.00 -0.40 -0.77
CA GLU A 49 -27.86 -0.02 -1.89
C GLU A 49 -27.35 1.28 -2.55
N LYS A 50 -26.62 1.15 -3.67
CA LYS A 50 -26.09 2.30 -4.43
C LYS A 50 -25.33 3.29 -3.53
N PRO A 51 -24.25 2.83 -2.86
CA PRO A 51 -23.48 3.70 -1.99
C PRO A 51 -22.76 4.76 -2.83
N VAL A 52 -22.80 6.00 -2.36
CA VAL A 52 -22.20 7.14 -3.10
C VAL A 52 -21.20 7.93 -2.28
N PHE A 53 -21.20 7.79 -0.95
CA PHE A 53 -20.27 8.51 -0.08
C PHE A 53 -20.08 7.75 1.23
N GLY A 54 -18.94 7.95 1.88
CA GLY A 54 -18.66 7.45 3.22
C GLY A 54 -17.75 8.41 3.98
N THR A 55 -17.95 8.52 5.30
CA THR A 55 -17.07 9.28 6.20
C THR A 55 -17.30 8.85 7.65
N ALA A 56 -16.45 9.30 8.56
CA ALA A 56 -16.58 9.10 10.00
C ALA A 56 -16.28 10.40 10.75
N PRO A 57 -16.83 10.60 11.97
CA PRO A 57 -16.39 11.67 12.84
C PRO A 57 -14.91 11.52 13.19
N LEU A 58 -14.22 12.65 13.39
CA LEU A 58 -12.82 12.63 13.83
C LEU A 58 -12.67 11.84 15.14
N GLY A 59 -11.76 10.85 15.16
CA GLY A 59 -11.52 9.99 16.32
C GLY A 59 -12.54 8.86 16.54
N ASP A 60 -13.54 8.70 15.67
CA ASP A 60 -14.40 7.52 15.65
C ASP A 60 -13.71 6.41 14.84
N GLU A 61 -13.02 5.52 15.55
CA GLU A 61 -12.21 4.45 14.94
C GLU A 61 -13.02 3.21 14.59
N ASP A 62 -14.25 3.12 15.12
CA ASP A 62 -15.06 1.92 15.06
C ASP A 62 -16.07 1.92 13.91
N ARG A 63 -16.49 3.11 13.44
CA ARG A 63 -17.65 3.26 12.56
C ARG A 63 -17.34 4.04 11.30
N LEU A 64 -17.89 3.56 10.18
CA LEU A 64 -17.98 4.31 8.93
C LEU A 64 -19.44 4.51 8.53
N PHE A 65 -19.82 5.76 8.24
CA PHE A 65 -21.19 6.13 7.86
C PHE A 65 -21.28 6.23 6.34
N VAL A 66 -22.06 5.34 5.73
CA VAL A 66 -22.17 5.17 4.28
C VAL A 66 -23.55 5.64 3.78
N LEU A 67 -23.55 6.50 2.76
CA LEU A 67 -24.76 7.07 2.16
C LEU A 67 -25.26 6.21 1.01
N GLU A 68 -26.52 5.78 1.10
CA GLU A 68 -27.25 5.11 0.03
C GLU A 68 -28.08 6.13 -0.77
N GLN A 69 -27.73 6.32 -2.04
CA GLN A 69 -28.21 7.43 -2.87
C GLN A 69 -29.74 7.50 -2.99
N ASN A 70 -30.37 6.37 -3.34
CA ASN A 70 -31.78 6.32 -3.73
C ASN A 70 -32.71 6.00 -2.57
N SER A 71 -32.23 5.28 -1.55
CA SER A 71 -33.01 4.93 -0.37
C SER A 71 -33.04 6.07 0.65
N GLY A 72 -32.12 7.05 0.54
CA GLY A 72 -31.99 8.16 1.47
C GLY A 72 -31.49 7.71 2.85
N ARG A 73 -30.83 6.55 2.93
CA ARG A 73 -30.33 5.98 4.17
C ARG A 73 -28.87 6.35 4.42
N ILE A 74 -28.55 6.55 5.69
CA ILE A 74 -27.19 6.53 6.20
C ILE A 74 -27.05 5.23 6.98
N ARG A 75 -26.15 4.36 6.54
CA ARG A 75 -25.87 3.05 7.15
C ARG A 75 -24.55 3.11 7.91
N ILE A 76 -24.45 2.36 9.00
CA ILE A 76 -23.20 2.24 9.79
C ILE A 76 -22.56 0.91 9.44
N LEU A 77 -21.29 0.99 9.01
CA LEU A 77 -20.38 -0.13 8.93
C LEU A 77 -19.50 -0.13 10.18
N MET A 78 -19.51 -1.23 10.92
CA MET A 78 -18.55 -1.50 11.99
C MET A 78 -17.24 -1.97 11.37
N LEU A 79 -16.18 -1.19 11.54
CA LEU A 79 -14.90 -1.37 10.86
C LEU A 79 -14.13 -2.62 11.34
N GLU A 80 -14.25 -2.97 12.62
CA GLU A 80 -13.60 -4.16 13.19
C GLU A 80 -14.23 -5.46 12.67
N THR A 81 -15.56 -5.51 12.58
CA THR A 81 -16.29 -6.75 12.29
C THR A 81 -16.73 -6.87 10.83
N GLY A 82 -16.72 -5.77 10.07
CA GLY A 82 -17.34 -5.70 8.75
C GLY A 82 -18.88 -5.72 8.78
N GLU A 83 -19.49 -5.64 9.97
CA GLU A 83 -20.95 -5.69 10.12
C GLU A 83 -21.59 -4.38 9.69
N ILE A 84 -22.57 -4.45 8.78
CA ILE A 84 -23.47 -3.33 8.52
C ILE A 84 -24.62 -3.43 9.51
N LEU A 85 -24.79 -2.41 10.37
CA LEU A 85 -25.89 -2.38 11.32
C LEU A 85 -27.25 -2.48 10.60
N SER A 86 -28.12 -3.30 11.17
CA SER A 86 -29.43 -3.63 10.57
C SER A 86 -30.34 -2.41 10.48
N GLU A 87 -30.32 -1.58 11.53
CA GLU A 87 -31.03 -0.31 11.57
C GLU A 87 -30.11 0.83 11.07
N PRO A 88 -30.58 1.67 10.14
CA PRO A 88 -29.82 2.81 9.64
C PRO A 88 -29.62 3.89 10.72
N TYR A 89 -28.51 4.63 10.62
CA TYR A 89 -28.27 5.82 11.42
C TYR A 89 -29.36 6.88 11.22
N LEU A 90 -29.74 7.10 9.95
CA LEU A 90 -30.81 7.99 9.55
C LEU A 90 -31.49 7.46 8.28
N VAL A 91 -32.79 7.68 8.16
CA VAL A 91 -33.53 7.56 6.90
C VAL A 91 -34.19 8.90 6.63
N LEU A 92 -33.86 9.53 5.51
CA LEU A 92 -34.56 10.72 5.06
C LEU A 92 -36.02 10.36 4.75
N PRO A 93 -37.01 11.18 5.16
CA PRO A 93 -38.38 10.97 4.71
C PRO A 93 -38.43 10.94 3.18
N GLY A 94 -38.98 9.87 2.59
CA GLY A 94 -39.04 9.74 1.13
C GLY A 94 -39.85 10.85 0.44
N SER A 95 -40.68 11.59 1.18
CA SER A 95 -41.37 12.80 0.72
C SER A 95 -40.45 13.99 0.47
N ASP A 96 -39.25 13.97 1.02
CA ASP A 96 -38.29 15.07 0.98
C ASP A 96 -37.23 14.86 -0.10
N LEU A 97 -37.16 13.66 -0.69
CA LEU A 97 -36.05 13.23 -1.54
C LEU A 97 -36.51 13.01 -2.99
N SER A 98 -35.80 13.64 -3.93
CA SER A 98 -35.84 13.28 -5.35
C SER A 98 -34.60 12.47 -5.71
N THR A 99 -34.76 11.46 -6.58
CA THR A 99 -33.70 10.49 -6.91
C THR A 99 -33.59 10.24 -8.41
N GLY A 100 -32.48 9.59 -8.81
CA GLY A 100 -32.22 9.18 -10.18
C GLY A 100 -31.23 10.10 -10.89
N GLY A 101 -30.34 9.50 -11.69
CA GLY A 101 -29.20 10.21 -12.25
C GLY A 101 -28.23 10.62 -11.14
N GLU A 102 -27.85 11.89 -11.13
CA GLU A 102 -26.97 12.51 -10.12
C GLU A 102 -27.74 13.00 -8.89
N ARG A 103 -29.07 12.77 -8.82
CA ARG A 103 -29.91 13.18 -7.69
C ARG A 103 -30.01 12.10 -6.63
N GLY A 104 -30.22 12.52 -5.39
CA GLY A 104 -30.42 11.64 -4.24
C GLY A 104 -29.79 12.22 -2.98
N LEU A 105 -29.42 11.35 -2.04
CA LEU A 105 -28.56 11.71 -0.90
C LEU A 105 -27.10 11.63 -1.35
N LEU A 106 -26.38 12.76 -1.36
CA LEU A 106 -25.13 12.91 -2.11
C LEU A 106 -23.89 13.16 -1.24
N GLY A 107 -24.04 13.85 -0.11
CA GLY A 107 -22.93 14.14 0.79
C GLY A 107 -23.35 14.34 2.23
N MET A 108 -22.37 14.19 3.13
CA MET A 108 -22.52 14.49 4.55
C MET A 108 -21.22 15.05 5.11
N ALA A 109 -21.32 15.83 6.18
CA ALA A 109 -20.18 16.23 6.98
C ALA A 109 -20.56 16.23 8.46
N PHE A 110 -19.71 15.63 9.30
CA PHE A 110 -19.82 15.76 10.75
C PHE A 110 -19.22 17.10 11.19
N HIS A 111 -19.91 17.80 12.09
CA HIS A 111 -19.35 19.00 12.71
C HIS A 111 -18.04 18.65 13.44
N PRO A 112 -17.01 19.53 13.46
CA PRO A 112 -15.73 19.22 14.12
C PRO A 112 -15.89 18.79 15.58
N ASP A 113 -16.80 19.44 16.31
CA ASP A 113 -17.16 19.09 17.68
C ASP A 113 -18.27 18.00 17.83
N TYR A 114 -18.47 17.14 16.82
CA TYR A 114 -19.55 16.14 16.79
C TYR A 114 -19.63 15.27 18.05
N ALA A 115 -18.49 14.87 18.61
CA ALA A 115 -18.44 14.08 19.85
C ALA A 115 -19.12 14.78 21.05
N SER A 116 -19.19 16.11 21.02
CA SER A 116 -19.81 16.92 22.09
C SER A 116 -21.22 17.41 21.75
N ASN A 117 -21.50 17.70 20.47
CA ASN A 117 -22.73 18.38 20.06
C ASN A 117 -23.65 17.51 19.17
N GLY A 118 -23.15 16.39 18.67
CA GLY A 118 -23.87 15.46 17.79
C GLY A 118 -24.28 16.05 16.44
N ARG A 119 -23.76 17.20 16.01
CA ARG A 119 -24.22 17.93 14.81
C ARG A 119 -23.61 17.38 13.54
N PHE A 120 -24.42 17.20 12.51
CA PHE A 120 -23.95 16.81 11.17
C PHE A 120 -24.87 17.39 10.10
N VAL A 121 -24.34 17.53 8.89
CA VAL A 121 -25.02 18.19 7.77
C VAL A 121 -25.12 17.23 6.60
N LEU A 122 -26.24 17.26 5.89
CA LEU A 122 -26.49 16.49 4.67
C LEU A 122 -26.67 17.42 3.48
N ASN A 123 -26.20 16.95 2.31
CA ASN A 123 -26.51 17.51 1.01
C ASN A 123 -27.31 16.45 0.21
N PHE A 124 -28.52 16.80 -0.18
CA PHE A 124 -29.40 15.94 -0.96
C PHE A 124 -30.29 16.73 -1.91
N THR A 125 -30.85 16.03 -2.89
CA THR A 125 -31.84 16.62 -3.80
C THR A 125 -33.23 16.58 -3.19
N GLY A 126 -33.80 17.76 -2.93
CA GLY A 126 -35.16 17.95 -2.43
C GLY A 126 -36.23 17.41 -3.37
N SER A 127 -37.45 17.21 -2.88
CA SER A 127 -38.57 16.73 -3.70
C SER A 127 -39.04 17.72 -4.76
N ASP A 128 -38.63 18.99 -4.67
CA ASP A 128 -38.78 20.03 -5.70
C ASP A 128 -37.52 20.16 -6.59
N GLU A 129 -36.62 19.17 -6.53
CA GLU A 129 -35.37 19.05 -7.27
C GLU A 129 -34.27 20.08 -6.90
N ARG A 130 -34.45 20.90 -5.86
CA ARG A 130 -33.40 21.80 -5.35
C ARG A 130 -32.30 21.02 -4.64
N THR A 131 -31.09 21.56 -4.61
CA THR A 131 -30.07 21.12 -3.64
C THR A 131 -30.47 21.62 -2.27
N VAL A 132 -30.52 20.73 -1.28
CA VAL A 132 -30.89 21.05 0.10
C VAL A 132 -29.71 20.73 1.02
N ILE A 133 -29.25 21.74 1.75
CA ILE A 133 -28.30 21.59 2.86
C ILE A 133 -29.10 21.57 4.15
N ARG A 134 -29.04 20.47 4.90
CA ARG A 134 -29.84 20.30 6.12
C ARG A 134 -29.00 19.75 7.26
N GLU A 135 -29.07 20.42 8.40
CA GLU A 135 -28.42 20.01 9.62
C GLU A 135 -29.32 19.12 10.47
N TYR A 136 -28.71 18.14 11.13
CA TYR A 136 -29.32 17.22 12.08
C TYR A 136 -28.45 17.08 13.33
N THR A 137 -29.02 16.49 14.37
CA THR A 137 -28.31 16.12 15.60
C THR A 137 -28.41 14.61 15.86
N MET A 138 -27.38 14.06 16.50
CA MET A 138 -27.36 12.70 17.04
C MET A 138 -28.44 12.54 18.12
N SER A 139 -29.00 11.35 18.24
CA SER A 139 -29.93 11.02 19.32
C SER A 139 -29.18 10.68 20.62
N ALA A 140 -29.90 10.22 21.64
CA ALA A 140 -29.27 9.67 22.85
C ALA A 140 -28.56 8.33 22.60
N ASP A 141 -28.95 7.61 21.55
CA ASP A 141 -28.24 6.45 21.04
C ASP A 141 -27.20 6.94 20.00
N PRO A 142 -25.89 6.70 20.22
CA PRO A 142 -24.84 7.19 19.34
C PRO A 142 -24.90 6.59 17.93
N ASP A 143 -25.58 5.45 17.75
CA ASP A 143 -25.77 4.81 16.45
C ASP A 143 -27.07 5.27 15.76
N ARG A 144 -27.72 6.33 16.27
CA ARG A 144 -28.96 6.89 15.68
C ARG A 144 -28.95 8.41 15.64
N ALA A 145 -29.43 8.96 14.54
CA ALA A 145 -29.75 10.38 14.43
C ALA A 145 -31.14 10.70 15.01
N ASN A 146 -31.31 11.92 15.53
CA ASN A 146 -32.62 12.47 15.82
C ASN A 146 -33.24 13.03 14.52
N VAL A 147 -34.02 12.21 13.81
CA VAL A 147 -34.68 12.60 12.55
C VAL A 147 -35.52 13.87 12.68
N SER A 148 -36.16 14.08 13.84
CA SER A 148 -37.01 15.26 14.06
C SER A 148 -36.25 16.58 14.25
N SER A 149 -34.93 16.51 14.42
CA SER A 149 -34.07 17.69 14.60
C SER A 149 -33.77 18.44 13.31
N GLY A 150 -34.09 17.88 12.14
CA GLY A 150 -33.71 18.44 10.84
C GLY A 150 -34.05 19.93 10.68
N LYS A 151 -33.03 20.74 10.36
CA LYS A 151 -33.16 22.16 10.02
C LYS A 151 -32.48 22.45 8.69
N THR A 152 -33.24 22.97 7.72
CA THR A 152 -32.67 23.39 6.44
C THR A 152 -31.84 24.66 6.64
N ILE A 153 -30.61 24.64 6.13
CA ILE A 153 -29.63 25.73 6.19
C ILE A 153 -29.66 26.54 4.89
N LEU A 154 -29.67 25.85 3.74
CA LEU A 154 -29.56 26.47 2.42
C LEU A 154 -30.31 25.63 1.37
N GLU A 155 -30.97 26.29 0.42
CA GLU A 155 -31.63 25.65 -0.72
C GLU A 155 -31.26 26.34 -2.04
N ILE A 156 -30.66 25.59 -2.97
CA ILE A 156 -30.15 26.12 -4.24
C ILE A 156 -31.00 25.56 -5.38
N ALA A 157 -31.52 26.43 -6.24
CA ALA A 157 -32.27 26.01 -7.42
C ALA A 157 -31.36 25.24 -8.38
N GLN A 158 -31.84 24.10 -8.88
CA GLN A 158 -31.15 23.32 -9.91
C GLN A 158 -31.92 23.45 -11.23
N PRO A 159 -31.36 24.13 -12.26
CA PRO A 159 -32.05 24.33 -13.52
C PRO A 159 -32.14 23.05 -14.37
N TYR A 160 -31.25 22.08 -14.14
CA TYR A 160 -31.23 20.78 -14.80
C TYR A 160 -31.02 19.63 -13.79
N GLY A 161 -31.24 18.39 -14.23
CA GLY A 161 -31.19 17.20 -13.37
C GLY A 161 -29.81 16.57 -13.22
N ASN A 162 -28.74 17.29 -13.56
CA ASN A 162 -27.35 16.84 -13.51
C ASN A 162 -26.43 17.99 -13.10
N HIS A 163 -25.17 17.67 -12.79
CA HIS A 163 -24.17 18.54 -12.15
C HIS A 163 -24.65 19.08 -10.81
N ASN A 164 -25.17 18.19 -9.97
CA ASN A 164 -25.67 18.56 -8.65
C ASN A 164 -24.52 18.74 -7.62
N GLY A 165 -23.28 18.38 -7.98
CA GLY A 165 -22.16 18.32 -7.04
C GLY A 165 -22.50 17.40 -5.88
N GLY A 166 -22.37 17.89 -4.65
CA GLY A 166 -22.93 17.20 -3.48
C GLY A 166 -21.97 17.07 -2.32
N TRP A 167 -20.68 17.37 -2.51
CA TRP A 167 -19.70 17.26 -1.44
C TRP A 167 -19.89 18.34 -0.36
N LEU A 168 -19.68 17.93 0.89
CA LEU A 168 -19.64 18.77 2.08
C LEU A 168 -18.38 18.43 2.87
N GLY A 169 -17.76 19.42 3.50
CA GLY A 169 -16.68 19.20 4.45
C GLY A 169 -16.47 20.39 5.36
N PHE A 170 -16.00 20.15 6.58
CA PHE A 170 -15.54 21.22 7.45
C PHE A 170 -14.05 21.46 7.20
N GLY A 171 -13.69 22.72 6.96
CA GLY A 171 -12.30 23.11 6.84
C GLY A 171 -11.56 23.10 8.18
N PRO A 172 -10.22 23.21 8.17
CA PRO A 172 -9.43 23.34 9.39
C PRO A 172 -9.74 24.62 10.19
N ASP A 173 -10.46 25.57 9.59
CA ASP A 173 -10.97 26.79 10.19
C ASP A 173 -12.33 26.61 10.89
N GLY A 174 -12.91 25.41 10.85
CA GLY A 174 -14.21 25.09 11.46
C GLY A 174 -15.42 25.51 10.65
N MET A 175 -15.23 26.03 9.42
CA MET A 175 -16.33 26.46 8.56
C MET A 175 -16.84 25.32 7.69
N LEU A 176 -18.12 25.35 7.32
CA LEU A 176 -18.69 24.41 6.38
C LEU A 176 -18.40 24.87 4.95
N TYR A 177 -17.77 23.98 4.18
CA TYR A 177 -17.55 24.13 2.74
C TYR A 177 -18.56 23.29 1.96
N ILE A 178 -19.14 23.87 0.92
CA ILE A 178 -20.21 23.28 0.12
C ILE A 178 -19.81 23.36 -1.36
N ALA A 179 -19.61 22.20 -1.99
CA ALA A 179 -19.31 22.13 -3.42
C ALA A 179 -20.61 22.04 -4.23
N THR A 180 -20.79 22.99 -5.15
CA THR A 180 -21.97 23.08 -6.03
C THR A 180 -21.54 22.97 -7.48
N GLY A 181 -22.21 22.10 -8.25
CA GLY A 181 -22.04 22.10 -9.71
C GLY A 181 -22.74 23.28 -10.38
N ASP A 182 -22.47 23.50 -11.66
CA ASP A 182 -22.95 24.63 -12.48
C ASP A 182 -24.47 24.61 -12.76
N GLY A 183 -25.16 23.59 -12.26
CA GLY A 183 -26.60 23.40 -12.44
C GLY A 183 -26.98 22.58 -13.66
N GLY A 184 -26.01 22.12 -14.44
CA GLY A 184 -26.20 21.09 -15.46
C GLY A 184 -26.25 21.60 -16.90
N SER A 185 -26.62 20.68 -17.79
CA SER A 185 -26.56 20.84 -19.25
C SER A 185 -25.13 21.05 -19.80
N ALA A 186 -25.00 21.07 -21.12
CA ALA A 186 -23.70 21.20 -21.78
C ALA A 186 -23.22 22.65 -21.77
N TYR A 187 -21.98 22.87 -21.31
CA TYR A 187 -21.30 24.16 -21.30
C TYR A 187 -22.08 25.27 -20.56
N ASP A 188 -22.57 24.99 -19.36
CA ASP A 188 -23.18 25.96 -18.44
C ASP A 188 -23.99 27.07 -19.15
N PRO A 189 -25.20 26.74 -19.66
CA PRO A 189 -25.98 27.69 -20.47
C PRO A 189 -26.35 28.98 -19.73
N GLY A 190 -26.38 28.93 -18.40
CA GLY A 190 -26.67 30.08 -17.55
C GLY A 190 -25.47 30.94 -17.21
N ASP A 191 -24.26 30.50 -17.58
CA ASP A 191 -22.99 31.12 -17.16
C ASP A 191 -22.82 31.18 -15.64
N HIS A 192 -23.45 30.24 -14.94
CA HIS A 192 -23.53 30.25 -13.49
C HIS A 192 -22.17 30.15 -12.83
N SER A 193 -21.27 29.32 -13.38
CA SER A 193 -19.93 29.09 -12.84
C SER A 193 -19.09 30.37 -12.74
N GLN A 194 -19.21 31.27 -13.71
CA GLN A 194 -18.51 32.57 -13.75
C GLN A 194 -19.30 33.73 -13.14
N ASP A 195 -20.63 33.61 -13.02
CA ASP A 195 -21.45 34.61 -12.34
C ASP A 195 -21.21 34.57 -10.83
N ILE A 196 -20.76 35.70 -10.27
CA ILE A 196 -20.54 35.89 -8.83
C ILE A 196 -21.59 36.82 -8.19
N THR A 197 -22.55 37.31 -8.98
CA THR A 197 -23.42 38.44 -8.58
C THR A 197 -24.74 38.05 -7.89
N ASP A 198 -25.32 36.91 -8.27
CA ASP A 198 -26.53 36.30 -7.66
C ASP A 198 -26.61 34.84 -8.11
N GLN A 199 -25.57 34.07 -7.79
CA GLN A 199 -25.43 32.69 -8.21
C GLN A 199 -24.52 31.83 -7.31
N LEU A 200 -25.13 30.81 -6.71
CA LEU A 200 -24.46 29.83 -5.85
C LEU A 200 -24.05 28.53 -6.58
N LEU A 201 -24.35 28.38 -7.87
CA LEU A 201 -23.96 27.22 -8.69
C LEU A 201 -22.56 27.39 -9.32
N GLY A 202 -21.83 26.28 -9.47
CA GLY A 202 -20.47 26.24 -9.98
C GLY A 202 -19.45 26.87 -9.02
N LYS A 203 -19.68 26.70 -7.72
CA LYS A 203 -18.94 27.35 -6.63
C LYS A 203 -18.41 26.35 -5.61
N MET A 204 -17.38 26.77 -4.90
CA MET A 204 -17.12 26.33 -3.53
C MET A 204 -17.67 27.43 -2.62
N LEU A 205 -18.66 27.11 -1.80
CA LEU A 205 -19.22 28.04 -0.80
C LEU A 205 -18.57 27.79 0.56
N ARG A 206 -18.50 28.83 1.41
CA ARG A 206 -17.99 28.73 2.80
C ARG A 206 -18.89 29.52 3.74
N ILE A 207 -19.47 28.83 4.73
CA ILE A 207 -20.40 29.40 5.71
C ILE A 207 -20.09 28.95 7.14
N ASP A 208 -20.46 29.75 8.13
CA ASP A 208 -20.36 29.45 9.56
C ASP A 208 -21.74 29.04 10.10
N LEU A 209 -21.85 27.82 10.64
CA LEU A 209 -23.09 27.30 11.24
C LEU A 209 -23.27 27.72 12.71
N GLY A 210 -22.35 28.52 13.25
CA GLY A 210 -22.34 28.98 14.63
C GLY A 210 -22.31 27.82 15.64
N SER A 211 -22.67 28.12 16.88
CA SER A 211 -22.62 27.17 18.00
C SER A 211 -23.90 26.36 18.23
N THR A 212 -24.98 26.63 17.49
CA THR A 212 -26.31 26.06 17.74
C THR A 212 -26.93 25.49 16.48
N ALA A 213 -27.60 24.34 16.59
CA ALA A 213 -28.32 23.71 15.49
C ALA A 213 -29.73 24.30 15.32
N ASP A 214 -29.83 25.57 14.93
CA ASP A 214 -31.10 26.30 14.80
C ASP A 214 -31.54 26.56 13.36
N GLY A 215 -30.75 26.12 12.38
CA GLY A 215 -31.02 26.31 10.96
C GLY A 215 -30.46 27.60 10.38
N GLN A 216 -29.70 28.38 11.16
CA GLN A 216 -29.10 29.63 10.71
C GLN A 216 -27.62 29.44 10.37
N TYR A 217 -27.11 30.29 9.48
CA TYR A 217 -25.69 30.43 9.22
C TYR A 217 -25.30 31.90 9.14
N THR A 218 -24.02 32.18 9.26
CA THR A 218 -23.44 33.47 8.93
C THR A 218 -22.36 33.31 7.87
N VAL A 219 -22.08 34.37 7.13
CA VAL A 219 -20.96 34.38 6.19
C VAL A 219 -19.71 34.87 6.92
N PRO A 220 -18.60 34.11 6.91
CA PRO A 220 -17.35 34.56 7.50
C PRO A 220 -16.87 35.87 6.87
N ALA A 221 -16.45 36.83 7.69
CA ALA A 221 -16.04 38.16 7.23
C ALA A 221 -14.76 38.17 6.37
N ASP A 222 -14.00 37.07 6.38
CA ASP A 222 -12.81 36.83 5.57
C ASP A 222 -13.10 36.08 4.27
N ASN A 223 -14.38 35.81 3.94
CA ASN A 223 -14.72 35.33 2.61
C ASN A 223 -14.32 36.37 1.54
N PRO A 224 -13.79 35.92 0.39
CA PRO A 224 -13.14 36.79 -0.60
C PRO A 224 -14.08 37.77 -1.31
N PHE A 225 -15.39 37.50 -1.32
CA PHE A 225 -16.39 38.33 -1.98
C PHE A 225 -17.21 39.20 -1.01
N VAL A 226 -16.92 39.15 0.29
CA VAL A 226 -17.59 39.99 1.29
C VAL A 226 -17.43 41.47 0.94
N GLY A 227 -18.54 42.15 0.69
CA GLY A 227 -18.57 43.57 0.35
C GLY A 227 -18.24 43.88 -1.12
N VAL A 228 -18.08 42.86 -1.96
CA VAL A 228 -18.18 42.94 -3.42
C VAL A 228 -19.67 42.83 -3.80
N GLU A 229 -20.10 43.43 -4.91
CA GLU A 229 -21.46 43.22 -5.41
C GLU A 229 -21.62 41.75 -5.84
N GLY A 230 -22.29 40.95 -5.01
CA GLY A 230 -22.46 39.52 -5.24
C GLY A 230 -22.84 38.71 -4.01
N ASP A 231 -22.74 37.38 -4.13
CA ASP A 231 -22.98 36.44 -3.04
C ASP A 231 -21.74 36.31 -2.15
N ASP A 232 -21.87 36.72 -0.89
CA ASP A 232 -20.77 36.71 0.08
C ASP A 232 -20.36 35.27 0.48
N GLU A 233 -21.23 34.27 0.29
CA GLU A 233 -20.97 32.85 0.56
C GLU A 233 -19.85 32.26 -0.29
N ILE A 234 -19.51 32.88 -1.43
CA ILE A 234 -18.55 32.34 -2.38
C ILE A 234 -17.15 32.31 -1.76
N TRP A 235 -16.52 31.15 -1.78
CA TRP A 235 -15.11 30.97 -1.45
C TRP A 235 -14.24 30.82 -2.70
N ALA A 236 -14.68 30.02 -3.68
CA ALA A 236 -14.07 29.91 -4.99
C ALA A 236 -15.14 29.67 -6.06
N TYR A 237 -14.82 29.93 -7.33
CA TYR A 237 -15.77 29.88 -8.43
C TYR A 237 -15.14 29.33 -9.71
N GLY A 238 -15.94 29.17 -10.76
CA GLY A 238 -15.48 28.58 -12.03
C GLY A 238 -15.32 27.07 -11.97
N LEU A 239 -16.15 26.38 -11.17
CA LEU A 239 -16.21 24.91 -11.11
C LEU A 239 -17.37 24.38 -11.98
N ARG A 240 -17.25 23.14 -12.47
CA ARG A 240 -18.27 22.49 -13.31
C ARG A 240 -19.19 21.56 -12.52
N ASN A 241 -18.63 20.47 -12.02
CA ASN A 241 -19.31 19.46 -11.22
C ASN A 241 -18.30 18.83 -10.24
N PRO A 242 -17.89 19.58 -9.20
CA PRO A 242 -16.98 19.09 -8.17
C PRO A 242 -17.62 17.93 -7.41
N TRP A 243 -17.22 16.69 -7.72
CA TRP A 243 -17.90 15.48 -7.24
C TRP A 243 -17.42 15.08 -5.84
N ARG A 244 -16.11 14.86 -5.67
CA ARG A 244 -15.49 14.69 -4.34
C ARG A 244 -14.34 15.66 -4.15
N CYS A 245 -14.30 16.20 -2.94
CA CYS A 245 -13.23 17.05 -2.48
C CYS A 245 -12.70 16.48 -1.16
N ALA A 246 -11.54 16.94 -0.72
CA ALA A 246 -11.02 16.60 0.60
C ALA A 246 -10.06 17.69 1.07
N PHE A 247 -10.17 18.05 2.35
CA PHE A 247 -9.08 18.75 3.01
C PHE A 247 -8.01 17.73 3.37
N ASP A 248 -6.76 18.02 3.02
CA ASP A 248 -5.63 17.33 3.62
C ASP A 248 -5.55 17.71 5.10
N ARG A 249 -5.76 16.74 6.00
CA ARG A 249 -5.76 16.97 7.46
C ARG A 249 -4.44 17.54 7.98
N LEU A 250 -3.33 17.32 7.27
CA LEU A 250 -2.01 17.81 7.68
C LEU A 250 -1.75 19.23 7.18
N THR A 251 -2.01 19.51 5.90
CA THR A 251 -1.62 20.78 5.27
C THR A 251 -2.75 21.82 5.26
N GLY A 252 -4.01 21.38 5.37
CA GLY A 252 -5.20 22.21 5.21
C GLY A 252 -5.50 22.61 3.77
N GLU A 253 -4.76 22.07 2.79
CA GLU A 253 -5.05 22.28 1.36
C GLU A 253 -6.33 21.54 0.97
N LEU A 254 -7.15 22.16 0.11
CA LEU A 254 -8.39 21.57 -0.39
C LEU A 254 -8.17 21.01 -1.79
N TRP A 255 -8.33 19.70 -1.90
CA TRP A 255 -8.29 18.95 -3.16
C TRP A 255 -9.69 18.89 -3.75
N ILE A 256 -9.85 19.23 -5.02
CA ILE A 256 -11.16 19.31 -5.69
C ILE A 256 -11.08 18.51 -6.99
N ALA A 257 -11.75 17.37 -7.06
CA ALA A 257 -11.92 16.63 -8.32
C ALA A 257 -13.19 17.11 -9.02
N ASP A 258 -13.01 17.67 -10.22
CA ASP A 258 -14.07 18.33 -10.96
C ASP A 258 -14.32 17.60 -12.28
N VAL A 259 -15.57 17.16 -12.47
CA VAL A 259 -15.94 16.28 -13.59
C VAL A 259 -16.01 17.08 -14.90
N GLY A 260 -15.38 16.53 -15.93
CA GLY A 260 -15.24 17.09 -17.26
C GLY A 260 -16.48 17.11 -18.14
N GLN A 261 -16.43 17.86 -19.24
CA GLN A 261 -17.55 17.96 -20.18
C GLN A 261 -17.47 16.93 -21.31
N ASN A 262 -16.37 16.90 -22.06
CA ASN A 262 -16.22 16.12 -23.28
C ASN A 262 -14.79 15.62 -23.54
N GLN A 263 -13.76 16.22 -22.93
CA GLN A 263 -12.38 15.98 -23.35
C GLN A 263 -11.42 15.68 -22.22
N ARG A 264 -11.65 16.21 -21.02
CA ARG A 264 -10.73 16.11 -19.90
C ARG A 264 -11.45 16.06 -18.58
N GLU A 265 -10.84 15.33 -17.66
CA GLU A 265 -11.15 15.35 -16.24
C GLU A 265 -9.96 15.96 -15.47
N TRP A 266 -10.18 16.57 -14.30
CA TRP A 266 -9.08 17.25 -13.60
C TRP A 266 -9.23 17.37 -12.08
N ILE A 267 -8.10 17.66 -11.44
CA ILE A 267 -7.95 17.92 -10.00
C ILE A 267 -7.41 19.33 -9.82
N HIS A 268 -8.10 20.15 -9.04
CA HIS A 268 -7.58 21.41 -8.52
C HIS A 268 -7.04 21.25 -7.10
N LEU A 269 -6.09 22.11 -6.76
CA LEU A 269 -5.58 22.26 -5.40
C LEU A 269 -5.76 23.71 -4.97
N GLN A 270 -6.53 23.91 -3.91
CA GLN A 270 -6.68 25.22 -3.29
C GLN A 270 -5.72 25.31 -2.09
N PRO A 271 -4.85 26.33 -2.03
CA PRO A 271 -3.96 26.53 -0.90
C PRO A 271 -4.74 26.73 0.40
N ALA A 272 -4.18 26.24 1.51
CA ALA A 272 -4.79 26.35 2.83
C ALA A 272 -5.11 27.82 3.20
N GLY A 273 -6.36 28.06 3.62
CA GLY A 273 -6.83 29.36 4.08
C GLY A 273 -6.87 30.47 3.02
N GLN A 274 -6.73 30.14 1.73
CA GLN A 274 -6.78 31.12 0.64
C GLN A 274 -7.99 30.86 -0.26
N GLY A 275 -8.87 31.85 -0.37
CA GLY A 275 -10.04 31.85 -1.26
C GLY A 275 -9.91 32.87 -2.39
N GLY A 276 -10.88 32.85 -3.31
CA GLY A 276 -11.01 33.77 -4.44
C GLY A 276 -10.52 33.18 -5.77
N GLN A 277 -10.08 31.92 -5.78
CA GLN A 277 -9.64 31.25 -7.00
C GLN A 277 -10.79 31.12 -8.00
N ASN A 278 -10.48 31.44 -9.26
CA ASN A 278 -11.32 31.13 -10.41
C ASN A 278 -10.74 29.91 -11.12
N TYR A 279 -11.47 28.80 -11.12
CA TYR A 279 -11.04 27.55 -11.75
C TYR A 279 -11.36 27.49 -13.26
N GLY A 280 -12.00 28.52 -13.80
CA GLY A 280 -12.06 28.81 -15.22
C GLY A 280 -13.20 28.14 -16.00
N TRP A 281 -13.94 27.19 -15.44
CA TRP A 281 -15.16 26.70 -16.10
C TRP A 281 -16.18 27.84 -16.21
N LYS A 282 -16.87 28.06 -17.34
CA LYS A 282 -16.87 27.25 -18.57
C LYS A 282 -15.89 27.64 -19.67
N VAL A 283 -15.06 28.64 -19.44
CA VAL A 283 -14.08 29.14 -20.42
C VAL A 283 -12.98 28.10 -20.64
N MET A 284 -12.61 27.38 -19.59
CA MET A 284 -11.57 26.34 -19.57
C MET A 284 -12.16 24.97 -19.20
N GLU A 285 -11.70 23.92 -19.89
CA GLU A 285 -11.90 22.51 -19.58
C GLU A 285 -10.52 21.91 -19.32
N GLY A 286 -10.13 21.76 -18.05
CA GLY A 286 -8.74 21.64 -17.65
C GLY A 286 -7.92 22.85 -18.11
N ASN A 287 -6.75 22.61 -18.71
CA ASN A 287 -5.90 23.66 -19.29
C ASN A 287 -6.29 24.06 -20.72
N ARG A 288 -7.44 23.63 -21.22
CA ARG A 288 -7.87 23.88 -22.61
C ARG A 288 -9.05 24.85 -22.69
N SER A 289 -8.94 25.84 -23.57
CA SER A 289 -10.08 26.70 -23.90
C SER A 289 -11.22 25.91 -24.57
N THR A 290 -12.45 26.14 -24.11
CA THR A 290 -13.67 25.59 -24.70
C THR A 290 -14.16 26.43 -25.91
N GLY A 291 -13.58 27.62 -26.12
CA GLY A 291 -14.08 28.63 -27.06
C GLY A 291 -15.44 29.21 -26.66
N ARG A 292 -15.91 28.98 -25.42
CA ARG A 292 -17.18 29.48 -24.86
C ARG A 292 -16.94 30.69 -23.95
N GLU A 293 -16.26 31.68 -24.51
CA GLU A 293 -16.02 32.96 -23.84
C GLU A 293 -17.33 33.62 -23.43
N SER A 294 -17.40 34.13 -22.19
CA SER A 294 -18.39 35.13 -21.79
C SER A 294 -18.02 36.46 -22.47
N ALA A 295 -18.28 36.57 -23.78
CA ALA A 295 -17.97 37.69 -24.68
C ALA A 295 -16.46 37.98 -25.01
N GLY A 296 -15.77 37.04 -25.67
CA GLY A 296 -14.58 37.25 -26.54
C GLY A 296 -13.16 37.09 -25.91
N PRO A 297 -12.10 36.68 -26.67
CA PRO A 297 -11.07 35.75 -26.15
C PRO A 297 -9.69 36.32 -25.73
N PRO A 298 -8.89 35.58 -24.90
CA PRO A 298 -8.01 34.51 -25.42
C PRO A 298 -7.94 33.19 -24.60
N PRO A 299 -7.27 32.14 -25.16
CA PRO A 299 -6.98 30.89 -24.45
C PRO A 299 -6.08 31.14 -23.24
N PHE A 300 -6.41 30.52 -22.10
CA PHE A 300 -5.73 30.63 -20.80
C PHE A 300 -5.60 32.09 -20.32
N ASP A 301 -6.58 32.56 -19.56
CA ASP A 301 -6.39 33.76 -18.72
C ASP A 301 -5.47 33.39 -17.55
N PRO A 302 -4.32 34.06 -17.34
CA PRO A 302 -3.45 33.80 -16.20
C PRO A 302 -4.11 34.09 -14.84
N SER A 303 -5.29 34.70 -14.81
CA SER A 303 -6.11 34.78 -13.58
C SER A 303 -6.79 33.47 -13.21
N PHE A 304 -6.94 32.53 -14.16
CA PHE A 304 -7.48 31.21 -13.86
C PHE A 304 -6.44 30.37 -13.12
N THR A 305 -6.91 29.60 -12.15
CA THR A 305 -6.10 28.66 -11.40
C THR A 305 -6.05 27.33 -12.16
N PRO A 306 -4.89 26.92 -12.69
CA PRO A 306 -4.78 25.67 -13.43
C PRO A 306 -5.01 24.45 -12.53
N PRO A 307 -5.47 23.32 -13.08
CA PRO A 307 -5.45 22.05 -12.35
C PRO A 307 -4.01 21.61 -12.08
N ILE A 308 -3.82 20.89 -10.96
CA ILE A 308 -2.54 20.24 -10.64
C ILE A 308 -2.35 18.92 -11.39
N HIS A 309 -3.46 18.32 -11.83
CA HIS A 309 -3.46 17.12 -12.66
C HIS A 309 -4.70 17.10 -13.55
N GLU A 310 -4.55 16.63 -14.79
CA GLU A 310 -5.64 16.40 -15.74
C GLU A 310 -5.32 15.18 -16.60
N TYR A 311 -6.35 14.47 -17.05
CA TYR A 311 -6.24 13.35 -17.99
C TYR A 311 -7.29 13.47 -19.10
N THR A 312 -7.09 12.78 -20.23
CA THR A 312 -8.03 12.88 -21.36
C THR A 312 -9.11 11.80 -21.29
N HIS A 313 -10.16 11.96 -22.08
CA HIS A 313 -11.22 10.95 -22.23
C HIS A 313 -10.77 9.64 -22.90
N ASP A 314 -9.50 9.53 -23.32
CA ASP A 314 -8.91 8.24 -23.69
C ASP A 314 -8.56 7.41 -22.44
N GLU A 315 -8.31 8.06 -21.29
CA GLU A 315 -7.88 7.45 -20.02
C GLU A 315 -9.04 7.28 -19.02
N GLY A 316 -10.03 8.19 -19.04
CA GLY A 316 -11.22 8.15 -18.19
C GLY A 316 -12.19 9.30 -18.49
N VAL A 317 -13.46 9.18 -18.12
CA VAL A 317 -14.52 10.13 -18.54
C VAL A 317 -15.41 10.64 -17.39
N SER A 318 -15.02 10.37 -16.15
CA SER A 318 -15.75 10.80 -14.96
C SER A 318 -14.85 10.67 -13.72
N ILE A 319 -14.07 11.71 -13.41
CA ILE A 319 -13.23 11.68 -12.20
C ILE A 319 -14.07 11.61 -10.94
N THR A 320 -13.67 10.74 -10.02
CA THR A 320 -14.33 10.57 -8.72
C THR A 320 -13.70 11.47 -7.66
N GLY A 321 -12.38 11.66 -7.70
CA GLY A 321 -11.60 12.26 -6.61
C GLY A 321 -11.37 11.30 -5.45
N GLY A 322 -10.79 11.79 -4.37
CA GLY A 322 -10.57 11.01 -3.15
C GLY A 322 -9.86 11.80 -2.06
N TYR A 323 -8.89 11.18 -1.38
CA TYR A 323 -8.28 11.71 -0.14
C TYR A 323 -6.77 11.52 -0.14
N VAL A 324 -6.08 12.42 0.57
CA VAL A 324 -4.68 12.23 0.96
C VAL A 324 -4.65 11.27 2.15
N TYR A 325 -3.90 10.17 2.06
CA TYR A 325 -3.79 9.22 3.16
C TYR A 325 -3.04 9.86 4.35
N ARG A 326 -3.72 9.90 5.50
CA ARG A 326 -3.22 10.42 6.78
C ARG A 326 -3.47 9.44 7.94
N GLY A 327 -3.72 8.17 7.61
CA GLY A 327 -3.83 7.08 8.57
C GLY A 327 -2.49 6.76 9.23
N GLN A 328 -2.55 6.04 10.34
CA GLN A 328 -1.37 5.61 11.10
C GLN A 328 -1.03 4.14 10.88
N ARG A 329 -1.98 3.36 10.34
CA ARG A 329 -1.80 1.92 10.15
C ARG A 329 -0.77 1.61 9.07
N TYR A 330 -0.73 2.41 8.01
CA TYR A 330 0.15 2.25 6.85
C TYR A 330 0.98 3.51 6.63
N PRO A 331 1.96 3.81 7.51
CA PRO A 331 2.76 5.05 7.45
C PRO A 331 3.47 5.27 6.10
N GLU A 332 3.78 4.21 5.37
CA GLU A 332 4.34 4.24 4.02
C GLU A 332 3.40 4.89 3.00
N MET A 333 2.08 4.85 3.20
CA MET A 333 1.10 5.52 2.34
C MET A 333 0.97 7.02 2.64
N ALA A 334 1.65 7.54 3.67
CA ALA A 334 1.45 8.91 4.13
C ALA A 334 1.70 9.94 3.01
N GLY A 335 0.67 10.74 2.70
CA GLY A 335 0.75 11.77 1.68
C GLY A 335 0.33 11.34 0.27
N LEU A 336 0.04 10.06 0.04
CA LEU A 336 -0.54 9.59 -1.23
C LEU A 336 -1.97 10.12 -1.37
N TYR A 337 -2.25 10.89 -2.44
CA TYR A 337 -3.61 11.23 -2.82
C TYR A 337 -4.19 10.14 -3.72
N LEU A 338 -5.15 9.36 -3.20
CA LEU A 338 -5.82 8.31 -3.97
C LEU A 338 -7.08 8.86 -4.64
N PHE A 339 -7.26 8.57 -5.92
CA PHE A 339 -8.42 8.96 -6.72
C PHE A 339 -8.72 7.93 -7.81
N ALA A 340 -9.89 8.04 -8.45
CA ALA A 340 -10.34 7.06 -9.44
C ALA A 340 -11.21 7.69 -10.54
N ASP A 341 -11.41 6.95 -11.62
CA ASP A 341 -12.43 7.22 -12.64
C ASP A 341 -13.64 6.29 -12.47
N TYR A 342 -14.84 6.86 -12.46
CA TYR A 342 -16.08 6.10 -12.23
C TYR A 342 -16.43 5.14 -13.39
N VAL A 343 -16.11 5.49 -14.64
CA VAL A 343 -16.52 4.72 -15.82
C VAL A 343 -15.47 3.69 -16.18
N TYR A 344 -14.21 4.09 -16.21
CA TYR A 344 -13.08 3.23 -16.57
C TYR A 344 -12.62 2.35 -15.41
N LYS A 345 -13.03 2.71 -14.18
CA LYS A 345 -12.69 2.02 -12.93
C LYS A 345 -11.19 2.06 -12.59
N THR A 346 -10.42 2.88 -13.31
CA THR A 346 -9.01 3.06 -13.06
C THR A 346 -8.81 3.76 -11.72
N ILE A 347 -7.84 3.30 -10.95
CA ILE A 347 -7.47 3.87 -9.65
C ILE A 347 -6.03 4.37 -9.74
N TRP A 348 -5.78 5.56 -9.24
CA TRP A 348 -4.46 6.16 -9.24
C TRP A 348 -4.06 6.65 -7.85
N SER A 349 -2.75 6.70 -7.62
CA SER A 349 -2.15 7.53 -6.59
C SER A 349 -1.47 8.74 -7.22
N LEU A 350 -1.60 9.91 -6.59
CA LEU A 350 -0.85 11.12 -6.90
C LEU A 350 0.02 11.50 -5.71
N GLU A 351 1.30 11.78 -5.99
CA GLU A 351 2.26 12.36 -5.04
C GLU A 351 2.72 13.72 -5.54
N ARG A 352 2.94 14.66 -4.61
CA ARG A 352 3.51 15.96 -4.92
C ARG A 352 5.02 15.94 -4.66
N GLY A 353 5.79 16.23 -5.70
CA GLY A 353 7.23 16.44 -5.63
C GLY A 353 7.59 17.86 -5.17
N SER A 354 8.83 18.28 -5.45
CA SER A 354 9.25 19.65 -5.19
C SER A 354 8.65 20.64 -6.20
N GLY A 355 7.98 21.69 -5.71
CA GLY A 355 7.34 22.70 -6.58
C GLY A 355 6.00 22.22 -7.14
N ASP A 356 5.81 22.35 -8.46
CA ASP A 356 4.57 21.97 -9.17
C ASP A 356 4.64 20.55 -9.75
N GLU A 357 5.69 19.78 -9.45
CA GLU A 357 5.86 18.42 -9.94
C GLU A 357 4.87 17.47 -9.23
N VAL A 358 4.19 16.64 -10.03
CA VAL A 358 3.31 15.58 -9.54
C VAL A 358 3.71 14.25 -10.17
N THR A 359 3.69 13.19 -9.37
CA THR A 359 3.88 11.82 -9.83
C THR A 359 2.54 11.11 -9.74
N VAL A 360 2.09 10.51 -10.84
CA VAL A 360 0.83 9.75 -10.90
C VAL A 360 1.14 8.32 -11.30
N VAL A 361 0.59 7.38 -10.53
CA VAL A 361 0.79 5.93 -10.73
C VAL A 361 -0.56 5.26 -10.85
N ASP A 362 -0.75 4.44 -11.88
CA ASP A 362 -1.92 3.57 -12.02
C ASP A 362 -1.79 2.39 -11.05
N ARG A 363 -2.74 2.30 -10.13
CA ARG A 363 -2.81 1.31 -9.04
C ARG A 363 -3.87 0.24 -9.29
N THR A 364 -4.49 0.21 -10.47
CA THR A 364 -5.67 -0.61 -10.75
C THR A 364 -5.38 -2.11 -10.65
N GLY A 365 -4.28 -2.56 -11.27
CA GLY A 365 -3.90 -3.98 -11.23
C GLY A 365 -3.43 -4.43 -9.84
N GLU A 366 -2.77 -3.53 -9.13
CA GLU A 366 -2.22 -3.72 -7.78
C GLU A 366 -3.33 -3.81 -6.72
N LEU A 367 -4.36 -2.97 -6.82
CA LEU A 367 -5.52 -2.95 -5.94
C LEU A 367 -6.60 -3.97 -6.30
N SER A 368 -6.30 -4.96 -7.16
CA SER A 368 -7.24 -6.05 -7.43
C SER A 368 -7.49 -6.86 -6.14
N PRO A 369 -8.73 -6.93 -5.62
CA PRO A 369 -8.99 -7.62 -4.36
C PRO A 369 -9.00 -9.14 -4.54
N ASP A 370 -8.65 -9.89 -3.48
CA ASP A 370 -8.69 -11.36 -3.48
C ASP A 370 -10.13 -11.90 -3.54
N VAL A 371 -11.09 -11.14 -3.00
CA VAL A 371 -12.51 -11.50 -2.99
C VAL A 371 -13.37 -10.33 -3.44
N GLY A 372 -14.15 -10.57 -4.50
CA GLY A 372 -14.99 -9.55 -5.14
C GLY A 372 -14.32 -8.95 -6.37
N GLU A 373 -14.94 -7.90 -6.90
CA GLU A 373 -14.37 -7.06 -7.97
C GLU A 373 -14.66 -5.62 -7.58
N ILE A 374 -13.67 -4.74 -7.75
CA ILE A 374 -13.90 -3.29 -7.65
C ILE A 374 -14.60 -2.85 -8.94
N GLY A 375 -15.87 -2.47 -8.78
CA GLY A 375 -16.72 -2.00 -9.86
C GLY A 375 -16.55 -0.51 -10.14
N ARG A 376 -17.65 0.24 -10.08
CA ARG A 376 -17.63 1.68 -10.36
C ARG A 376 -17.43 2.44 -9.07
N ILE A 377 -16.27 3.07 -8.93
CA ILE A 377 -15.88 3.79 -7.73
C ILE A 377 -16.67 5.10 -7.66
N THR A 378 -17.52 5.28 -6.65
CA THR A 378 -18.31 6.52 -6.47
C THR A 378 -17.68 7.48 -5.47
N SER A 379 -16.82 6.96 -4.61
CA SER A 379 -16.11 7.74 -3.60
C SER A 379 -14.95 6.93 -3.05
N PHE A 380 -13.94 7.64 -2.56
CA PHE A 380 -13.18 7.16 -1.41
C PHE A 380 -13.86 7.67 -0.13
N ALA A 381 -13.52 7.10 1.01
CA ALA A 381 -13.98 7.50 2.31
C ALA A 381 -12.79 7.50 3.26
N GLU A 382 -12.76 8.47 4.17
CA GLU A 382 -11.74 8.57 5.21
C GLU A 382 -12.40 8.26 6.57
N GLY A 383 -11.83 7.29 7.29
CA GLY A 383 -12.25 6.93 8.64
C GLY A 383 -11.82 7.97 9.68
N GLY A 384 -12.25 7.76 10.95
CA GLY A 384 -11.95 8.70 12.03
C GLY A 384 -10.45 8.88 12.27
N SER A 385 -9.67 7.82 12.05
CA SER A 385 -8.20 7.80 12.23
C SER A 385 -7.40 8.12 10.97
N GLY A 386 -8.06 8.43 9.84
CA GLY A 386 -7.37 8.75 8.57
C GLY A 386 -7.14 7.56 7.62
N GLU A 387 -7.58 6.37 8.02
CA GLU A 387 -7.57 5.18 7.15
C GLU A 387 -8.54 5.35 5.99
N LEU A 388 -8.17 4.83 4.81
CA LEU A 388 -8.95 5.02 3.58
C LEU A 388 -9.74 3.79 3.18
N TYR A 389 -10.92 4.05 2.64
CA TYR A 389 -11.84 3.05 2.12
C TYR A 389 -12.30 3.45 0.73
N LEU A 390 -12.51 2.48 -0.14
CA LEU A 390 -13.07 2.64 -1.48
C LEU A 390 -14.54 2.23 -1.46
N ILE A 391 -15.41 3.08 -2.01
CA ILE A 391 -16.85 2.86 -2.12
C ILE A 391 -17.20 2.51 -3.57
N ASP A 392 -17.67 1.28 -3.79
CA ASP A 392 -18.13 0.80 -5.09
C ASP A 392 -19.65 0.85 -5.19
N TYR A 393 -20.16 1.44 -6.26
CA TYR A 393 -21.58 1.57 -6.58
C TYR A 393 -22.35 0.23 -6.67
N SER A 394 -21.63 -0.89 -6.80
CA SER A 394 -22.19 -2.24 -6.73
C SER A 394 -22.67 -2.64 -5.32
N GLY A 395 -22.28 -1.88 -4.30
CA GLY A 395 -22.64 -2.10 -2.91
C GLY A 395 -21.51 -2.62 -2.04
N GLN A 396 -20.26 -2.59 -2.53
CA GLN A 396 -19.08 -3.09 -1.82
C GLN A 396 -18.25 -1.95 -1.25
N VAL A 397 -17.59 -2.21 -0.12
CA VAL A 397 -16.60 -1.31 0.49
C VAL A 397 -15.30 -2.08 0.71
N PHE A 398 -14.19 -1.47 0.32
CA PHE A 398 -12.85 -2.04 0.45
C PHE A 398 -12.00 -1.12 1.32
N GLN A 399 -11.28 -1.65 2.31
CA GLN A 399 -10.20 -0.92 2.98
C GLN A 399 -8.99 -0.89 2.05
N ILE A 400 -8.43 0.30 1.85
CA ILE A 400 -7.14 0.43 1.17
C ILE A 400 -6.06 0.40 2.24
N GLY A 401 -5.07 -0.45 2.03
CA GLY A 401 -3.91 -0.55 2.89
C GLY A 401 -2.64 -0.69 2.10
N ALA A 402 -1.57 -1.01 2.80
CA ALA A 402 -0.29 -1.33 2.21
C ALA A 402 0.20 -2.72 2.62
N ALA A 403 1.23 -3.09 1.90
CA ALA A 403 1.76 -4.40 1.79
C ALA A 403 2.64 -4.84 2.99
N ASP A 404 2.04 -5.27 4.11
CA ASP A 404 2.76 -5.95 5.21
C ASP A 404 2.88 -7.46 5.01
N SER A 405 3.85 -7.93 4.22
CA SER A 405 4.24 -9.35 4.24
C SER A 405 5.74 -9.43 4.36
N VAL A 406 6.21 -10.09 5.41
CA VAL A 406 7.62 -10.25 5.74
C VAL A 406 7.97 -11.72 5.68
N THR A 407 9.21 -12.06 5.33
CA THR A 407 9.68 -13.43 5.53
C THR A 407 9.92 -13.62 7.02
N GLY A 408 9.14 -14.48 7.67
CA GLY A 408 9.23 -14.66 9.13
C GLY A 408 10.42 -15.51 9.53
N ASN A 409 10.71 -16.55 8.75
CA ASN A 409 11.69 -17.58 9.09
C ASN A 409 12.39 -18.16 7.86
N LEU A 410 13.67 -18.50 8.01
CA LEU A 410 14.52 -19.22 7.07
C LEU A 410 14.82 -20.61 7.61
N SER A 411 14.67 -21.64 6.79
CA SER A 411 15.21 -22.98 7.08
C SER A 411 15.81 -23.56 5.80
N THR A 412 17.08 -23.98 5.79
CA THR A 412 17.69 -24.65 4.64
C THR A 412 18.27 -26.00 4.99
N ARG A 413 17.77 -27.04 4.33
CA ARG A 413 18.30 -28.39 4.44
C ARG A 413 19.25 -28.66 3.29
N ALA A 414 20.47 -29.11 3.61
CA ALA A 414 21.46 -29.46 2.62
C ALA A 414 22.47 -30.49 3.14
N ARG A 415 23.20 -31.11 2.21
CA ARG A 415 24.25 -32.08 2.54
C ARG A 415 25.59 -31.38 2.80
N ILE A 416 26.29 -31.81 3.84
CA ILE A 416 27.63 -31.38 4.26
C ILE A 416 28.59 -32.57 4.06
N GLY A 417 29.73 -32.34 3.40
CA GLY A 417 30.75 -33.35 3.12
C GLY A 417 31.16 -33.40 1.64
N SER A 418 30.92 -34.54 0.97
CA SER A 418 31.43 -35.02 -0.34
C SER A 418 31.78 -34.00 -1.45
N VAL A 419 31.16 -32.82 -1.46
CA VAL A 419 31.34 -31.75 -2.45
C VAL A 419 31.60 -30.38 -1.79
N SER A 420 31.13 -30.17 -0.55
CA SER A 420 31.35 -28.96 0.25
C SER A 420 31.28 -29.31 1.73
N ASP A 421 32.28 -28.89 2.52
CA ASP A 421 32.38 -29.20 3.96
C ASP A 421 31.51 -28.28 4.83
N VAL A 422 30.71 -27.37 4.23
CA VAL A 422 29.90 -26.38 4.95
C VAL A 422 28.57 -26.10 4.24
N VAL A 423 27.57 -25.64 5.02
CA VAL A 423 26.39 -24.91 4.52
C VAL A 423 26.55 -23.46 4.92
N ILE A 424 26.33 -22.54 3.98
CA ILE A 424 26.47 -21.09 4.23
C ILE A 424 25.12 -20.44 3.95
N ALA A 425 24.47 -19.97 5.00
CA ALA A 425 23.20 -19.25 4.91
C ALA A 425 23.43 -17.76 5.19
N GLY A 426 23.01 -16.90 4.27
CA GLY A 426 23.03 -15.45 4.39
C GLY A 426 21.61 -14.90 4.61
N PHE A 427 21.50 -13.90 5.47
CA PHE A 427 20.25 -13.19 5.71
C PHE A 427 20.46 -11.69 5.88
N VAL A 428 19.45 -10.89 5.52
CA VAL A 428 19.48 -9.43 5.61
C VAL A 428 18.31 -8.93 6.45
N LEU A 429 18.62 -8.10 7.44
CA LEU A 429 17.64 -7.38 8.24
C LEU A 429 17.61 -5.92 7.79
N GLU A 430 16.43 -5.43 7.43
CA GLU A 430 16.21 -4.03 7.04
C GLU A 430 15.23 -3.35 7.99
N GLY A 431 15.47 -2.07 8.29
CA GLY A 431 14.66 -1.27 9.20
C GLY A 431 15.50 -0.63 10.29
N GLU A 432 14.84 -0.20 11.37
CA GLU A 432 15.46 0.44 12.53
C GLU A 432 15.29 -0.44 13.76
N GLY A 433 16.21 -0.33 14.73
CA GLY A 433 16.16 -1.09 15.99
C GLY A 433 16.89 -2.43 15.92
N SER A 434 16.49 -3.37 16.79
CA SER A 434 17.06 -4.71 16.87
C SER A 434 15.98 -5.80 16.92
N LEU A 435 16.25 -6.94 16.30
CA LEU A 435 15.39 -8.11 16.26
C LEU A 435 16.06 -9.28 16.99
N ASP A 436 15.35 -9.93 17.89
CA ASP A 436 15.85 -11.17 18.52
C ASP A 436 15.57 -12.34 17.59
N LEU A 437 16.62 -13.12 17.28
CA LEU A 437 16.55 -14.28 16.42
C LEU A 437 16.96 -15.55 17.18
N LEU A 438 16.27 -16.65 16.87
CA LEU A 438 16.72 -18.01 17.17
C LEU A 438 17.48 -18.53 15.95
N VAL A 439 18.77 -18.83 16.13
CA VAL A 439 19.69 -19.36 15.12
C VAL A 439 19.99 -20.83 15.46
N ARG A 440 19.94 -21.74 14.48
CA ARG A 440 20.08 -23.19 14.72
C ARG A 440 20.87 -23.90 13.62
N GLY A 441 21.76 -24.80 14.06
CA GLY A 441 22.38 -25.83 13.25
C GLY A 441 21.92 -27.21 13.71
N VAL A 442 20.98 -27.83 12.98
CA VAL A 442 20.37 -29.12 13.35
C VAL A 442 20.97 -30.25 12.52
N GLY A 443 21.37 -31.31 13.22
CA GLY A 443 21.87 -32.58 12.69
C GLY A 443 21.09 -33.73 13.30
N PRO A 444 21.43 -34.21 14.52
CA PRO A 444 20.78 -35.36 15.14
C PRO A 444 19.26 -35.28 15.21
N GLY A 445 18.70 -34.10 15.47
CA GLY A 445 17.25 -33.86 15.56
C GLY A 445 16.49 -34.15 14.26
N LEU A 446 17.16 -34.18 13.11
CA LEU A 446 16.54 -34.53 11.83
C LEU A 446 16.09 -35.99 11.74
N SER A 447 16.64 -36.87 12.58
CA SER A 447 16.25 -38.28 12.66
C SER A 447 14.77 -38.46 12.98
N ASP A 448 14.20 -37.56 13.79
CA ASP A 448 12.79 -37.60 14.19
C ASP A 448 11.84 -37.32 13.01
N PHE A 449 12.36 -36.67 11.96
CA PHE A 449 11.65 -36.35 10.72
C PHE A 449 11.95 -37.33 9.59
N GLN A 450 12.50 -38.51 9.92
CA GLN A 450 12.84 -39.57 8.96
C GLN A 450 13.87 -39.14 7.91
N VAL A 451 14.67 -38.11 8.21
CA VAL A 451 15.82 -37.75 7.39
C VAL A 451 16.88 -38.84 7.58
N THR A 452 17.29 -39.46 6.47
CA THR A 452 18.36 -40.45 6.48
C THR A 452 19.72 -39.75 6.46
N ASP A 453 20.69 -40.26 7.22
CA ASP A 453 22.07 -39.76 7.22
C ASP A 453 22.22 -38.30 7.74
N PRO A 454 21.64 -37.94 8.90
CA PRO A 454 21.83 -36.62 9.48
C PRO A 454 23.29 -36.40 9.90
N LEU A 455 23.70 -35.15 9.99
CA LEU A 455 24.99 -34.79 10.57
C LEU A 455 25.01 -35.20 12.06
N ASP A 456 26.05 -35.91 12.49
CA ASP A 456 26.14 -36.42 13.85
C ASP A 456 26.45 -35.34 14.90
N ASP A 457 27.17 -34.29 14.49
CA ASP A 457 27.72 -33.26 15.39
C ASP A 457 27.84 -31.90 14.65
N PRO A 458 26.74 -31.13 14.56
CA PRO A 458 26.72 -29.80 13.94
C PRO A 458 27.26 -28.68 14.84
N GLU A 459 28.17 -27.86 14.32
CA GLU A 459 28.53 -26.55 14.89
C GLU A 459 28.25 -25.43 13.87
N PHE A 460 27.92 -24.23 14.36
CA PHE A 460 27.82 -23.05 13.50
C PHE A 460 28.57 -21.84 14.04
N GLU A 461 28.97 -20.95 13.13
CA GLU A 461 29.41 -19.60 13.45
C GLU A 461 28.52 -18.56 12.78
N VAL A 462 28.33 -17.41 13.42
CA VAL A 462 27.59 -16.26 12.89
C VAL A 462 28.54 -15.09 12.68
N ILE A 463 28.46 -14.51 11.49
CA ILE A 463 29.32 -13.44 10.99
C ILE A 463 28.44 -12.27 10.55
N GLU A 464 28.79 -11.05 10.96
CA GLU A 464 28.23 -9.84 10.40
C GLU A 464 29.05 -9.39 9.19
N ASN A 465 28.40 -9.29 8.04
CA ASN A 465 29.02 -8.84 6.80
C ASN A 465 28.94 -7.32 6.72
N ARG A 466 30.02 -6.64 7.12
CA ARG A 466 30.09 -5.19 7.05
C ARG A 466 30.79 -4.75 5.76
N PRO A 467 30.10 -4.02 4.86
CA PRO A 467 30.66 -3.63 3.55
C PRO A 467 32.01 -2.90 3.61
N LEU A 468 32.29 -2.18 4.71
CA LEU A 468 33.47 -1.30 4.83
C LEU A 468 34.63 -1.88 5.64
N VAL A 469 34.36 -2.83 6.53
CA VAL A 469 35.37 -3.36 7.47
C VAL A 469 35.60 -4.87 7.32
N GLY A 470 34.86 -5.51 6.42
CA GLY A 470 34.95 -6.94 6.18
C GLY A 470 34.06 -7.75 7.13
N PRO A 471 34.10 -9.09 7.01
CA PRO A 471 33.31 -9.97 7.85
C PRO A 471 33.80 -9.87 9.30
N GLN A 472 32.87 -9.72 10.24
CA GLN A 472 33.14 -9.69 11.67
C GLN A 472 32.47 -10.89 12.34
N PHE A 473 33.26 -11.76 12.95
CA PHE A 473 32.75 -12.82 13.81
C PHE A 473 31.91 -12.23 14.95
N LEU A 474 30.71 -12.78 15.15
CA LEU A 474 29.84 -12.44 16.27
C LEU A 474 29.91 -13.49 17.37
N PHE A 475 29.56 -14.73 17.05
CA PHE A 475 29.55 -15.85 17.99
C PHE A 475 29.55 -17.20 17.24
N GLU A 476 29.83 -18.27 17.96
CA GLU A 476 29.72 -19.67 17.52
C GLU A 476 28.94 -20.47 18.56
N ASN A 477 28.36 -21.60 18.15
CA ASN A 477 27.77 -22.58 19.05
C ASN A 477 27.97 -24.00 18.52
N ASP A 478 28.33 -24.87 19.46
CA ASP A 478 28.48 -26.31 19.37
C ASP A 478 27.73 -26.83 20.61
N ASP A 479 26.71 -27.66 20.40
CA ASP A 479 25.72 -28.09 21.41
C ASP A 479 24.81 -26.98 22.01
N TRP A 480 23.50 -27.15 21.88
CA TRP A 480 22.49 -26.18 22.32
C TRP A 480 22.36 -26.05 23.85
N GLU A 481 22.81 -27.04 24.63
CA GLU A 481 22.73 -27.03 26.10
C GLU A 481 24.00 -26.46 26.78
N ASP A 482 25.12 -26.41 26.07
CA ASP A 482 26.46 -26.27 26.66
C ASP A 482 26.73 -24.89 27.29
N ASP A 483 26.03 -23.87 26.82
CA ASP A 483 26.13 -22.49 27.32
C ASP A 483 25.26 -22.21 28.57
N GLY A 484 24.54 -23.21 29.08
CA GLY A 484 23.55 -23.01 30.14
C GLY A 484 22.34 -22.17 29.71
N LYS A 485 22.15 -22.00 28.39
CA LYS A 485 21.06 -21.24 27.75
C LYS A 485 19.88 -22.11 27.31
N GLY A 486 19.88 -23.41 27.61
CA GLY A 486 18.83 -24.34 27.17
C GLY A 486 17.41 -23.88 27.52
N SER A 487 17.19 -23.24 28.67
CA SER A 487 15.87 -22.68 29.00
C SER A 487 15.43 -21.53 28.08
N THR A 488 16.37 -20.69 27.64
CA THR A 488 16.09 -19.59 26.71
C THR A 488 15.74 -20.13 25.33
N ILE A 489 16.47 -21.15 24.87
CA ILE A 489 16.21 -21.82 23.58
C ILE A 489 14.83 -22.48 23.61
N ARG A 490 14.46 -23.17 24.69
CA ARG A 490 13.12 -23.76 24.86
C ARG A 490 11.99 -22.73 24.78
N VAL A 491 12.19 -21.55 25.35
CA VAL A 491 11.23 -20.44 25.24
C VAL A 491 11.14 -19.97 23.79
N ALA A 492 12.28 -19.77 23.13
CA ALA A 492 12.31 -19.37 21.73
C ALA A 492 11.63 -20.39 20.81
N GLU A 493 11.91 -21.69 20.96
CA GLU A 493 11.23 -22.78 20.24
C GLU A 493 9.70 -22.71 20.40
N SER A 494 9.23 -22.45 21.63
CA SER A 494 7.80 -22.31 21.90
C SER A 494 7.18 -21.06 21.26
N VAL A 495 7.93 -19.97 21.12
CA VAL A 495 7.46 -18.71 20.52
C VAL A 495 7.41 -18.82 19.00
N THR A 496 8.45 -19.40 18.41
CA THR A 496 8.61 -19.49 16.95
C THR A 496 7.88 -20.70 16.36
N GLY A 497 7.50 -21.67 17.18
CA GLY A 497 6.95 -22.95 16.74
C GLY A 497 8.00 -23.92 16.19
N ALA A 498 9.29 -23.61 16.34
CA ALA A 498 10.37 -24.55 16.04
C ALA A 498 10.23 -25.82 16.89
N PHE A 499 10.51 -26.98 16.29
CA PHE A 499 10.44 -28.25 17.02
C PHE A 499 11.51 -28.28 18.12
N ALA A 500 11.20 -28.93 19.23
CA ALA A 500 12.12 -29.02 20.37
C ALA A 500 13.32 -29.93 20.05
N LEU A 501 14.56 -29.44 20.25
CA LEU A 501 15.77 -30.28 20.23
C LEU A 501 15.73 -31.29 21.38
N ALA A 502 16.25 -32.51 21.21
CA ALA A 502 16.26 -33.48 22.32
C ALA A 502 17.29 -33.11 23.41
N ASP A 503 16.98 -33.40 24.68
CA ASP A 503 17.93 -33.23 25.79
C ASP A 503 19.18 -34.11 25.55
N GLY A 504 20.38 -33.54 25.71
CA GLY A 504 21.65 -34.18 25.38
C GLY A 504 21.89 -34.42 23.87
N SER A 505 21.09 -33.82 22.99
CA SER A 505 21.37 -33.79 21.55
C SER A 505 22.56 -32.90 21.25
N LYS A 506 23.31 -33.25 20.19
CA LYS A 506 24.40 -32.44 19.68
C LYS A 506 24.00 -31.35 18.69
N ASP A 507 22.70 -31.12 18.54
CA ASP A 507 22.23 -29.99 17.73
C ASP A 507 22.73 -28.67 18.34
N ALA A 508 23.10 -27.70 17.50
CA ALA A 508 23.52 -26.36 17.94
C ALA A 508 22.35 -25.36 17.84
N ALA A 509 22.22 -24.48 18.82
CA ALA A 509 21.26 -23.37 18.78
C ALA A 509 21.66 -22.20 19.69
N ALA A 510 21.31 -20.99 19.28
CA ALA A 510 21.51 -19.78 20.06
C ALA A 510 20.39 -18.75 19.85
N VAL A 511 20.13 -17.94 20.88
CA VAL A 511 19.29 -16.74 20.77
C VAL A 511 20.18 -15.51 20.86
N ALA A 512 20.08 -14.61 19.88
CA ALA A 512 20.86 -13.37 19.83
C ALA A 512 20.06 -12.21 19.21
N SER A 513 20.41 -10.98 19.59
CA SER A 513 19.79 -9.76 19.07
C SER A 513 20.63 -9.19 17.93
N PHE A 514 19.98 -8.86 16.82
CA PHE A 514 20.61 -8.38 15.59
C PHE A 514 20.05 -7.02 15.18
N GLY A 515 20.92 -6.08 14.81
CA GLY A 515 20.50 -4.82 14.21
C GLY A 515 20.25 -4.96 12.70
N ALA A 516 19.80 -3.90 12.04
CA ALA A 516 19.78 -3.88 10.57
C ALA A 516 21.19 -4.10 9.99
N GLY A 517 21.28 -4.96 8.98
CA GLY A 517 22.56 -5.41 8.42
C GLY A 517 22.48 -6.74 7.69
N SER A 518 23.62 -7.17 7.18
CA SER A 518 23.77 -8.45 6.47
C SER A 518 24.57 -9.43 7.33
N TYR A 519 24.08 -10.66 7.47
CA TYR A 519 24.67 -11.67 8.33
C TYR A 519 24.85 -12.99 7.58
N THR A 520 25.77 -13.82 8.06
CA THR A 520 26.02 -15.16 7.54
C THR A 520 26.15 -16.14 8.70
N GLU A 521 25.43 -17.25 8.60
CA GLU A 521 25.62 -18.44 9.40
C GLU A 521 26.38 -19.49 8.57
N VAL A 522 27.43 -20.07 9.15
CA VAL A 522 28.21 -21.14 8.52
C VAL A 522 28.11 -22.39 9.40
N LEU A 523 27.33 -23.36 8.94
CA LEU A 523 27.16 -24.67 9.56
C LEU A 523 28.18 -25.67 9.02
N ARG A 524 28.82 -26.42 9.91
CA ARG A 524 29.84 -27.43 9.58
C ARG A 524 29.84 -28.58 10.59
N PRO A 525 30.57 -29.68 10.33
CA PRO A 525 30.78 -30.74 11.31
C PRO A 525 31.92 -30.40 12.26
N THR A 526 31.73 -30.61 13.56
CA THR A 526 32.76 -30.41 14.59
C THR A 526 33.92 -31.42 14.45
N ASP A 527 33.65 -32.62 13.94
CA ASP A 527 34.60 -33.75 13.86
C ASP A 527 35.06 -34.10 12.42
N GLY A 528 34.69 -33.30 11.43
CA GLY A 528 34.95 -33.58 10.00
C GLY A 528 34.10 -34.72 9.43
N GLY A 529 33.00 -35.08 10.10
CA GLY A 529 31.97 -35.99 9.59
C GLY A 529 31.25 -35.46 8.35
N ASN A 530 30.31 -36.25 7.83
CA ASN A 530 29.44 -35.88 6.73
C ASN A 530 28.00 -36.27 7.04
N GLY A 531 27.04 -35.63 6.37
CA GLY A 531 25.63 -35.88 6.60
C GLY A 531 24.74 -34.73 6.13
N ILE A 532 23.45 -34.82 6.42
CA ILE A 532 22.48 -33.76 6.17
C ILE A 532 22.40 -32.85 7.37
N GLY A 533 22.64 -31.55 7.16
CA GLY A 533 22.43 -30.49 8.14
C GLY A 533 21.25 -29.62 7.77
N LEU A 534 20.70 -28.93 8.77
CA LEU A 534 19.63 -27.95 8.62
C LEU A 534 20.04 -26.65 9.32
N VAL A 535 20.08 -25.57 8.55
CA VAL A 535 20.34 -24.21 9.05
C VAL A 535 19.02 -23.48 9.22
N GLU A 536 18.76 -22.89 10.38
CA GLU A 536 17.50 -22.19 10.64
C GLU A 536 17.69 -20.85 11.35
N VAL A 537 16.95 -19.84 10.89
CA VAL A 537 16.87 -18.52 11.51
C VAL A 537 15.39 -18.15 11.67
N TYR A 538 14.96 -18.00 12.92
CA TYR A 538 13.58 -17.65 13.27
C TYR A 538 13.49 -16.30 13.97
N SER A 539 12.49 -15.49 13.60
CA SER A 539 12.18 -14.25 14.31
C SER A 539 11.45 -14.53 15.62
N ILE A 540 11.96 -14.01 16.75
CA ILE A 540 11.31 -14.13 18.08
C ILE A 540 10.49 -12.87 18.39
N GLY A 541 10.83 -11.72 17.79
CA GLY A 541 10.23 -10.40 18.05
C GLY A 541 11.24 -9.40 18.65
N THR A 542 10.76 -8.24 19.10
CA THR A 542 11.63 -7.20 19.68
C THR A 542 11.79 -7.34 21.19
N SER A 543 13.03 -7.19 21.66
CA SER A 543 13.38 -7.19 23.08
C SER A 543 13.23 -5.83 23.77
N ASP A 544 13.06 -4.74 23.01
CA ASP A 544 13.10 -3.35 23.51
C ASP A 544 11.75 -2.62 23.53
N GLY A 545 10.67 -3.24 23.01
CA GLY A 545 9.35 -2.61 22.94
C GLY A 545 9.27 -1.43 21.96
N ALA A 546 10.19 -1.34 20.99
CA ALA A 546 10.15 -0.33 19.93
C ALA A 546 8.93 -0.52 19.00
N SER A 547 8.38 0.59 18.50
CA SER A 547 7.22 0.61 17.59
C SER A 547 7.52 0.19 16.15
N THR A 548 8.80 -0.01 15.82
CA THR A 548 9.29 -0.44 14.51
C THR A 548 10.45 -1.40 14.73
N SER A 549 10.48 -2.50 13.99
CA SER A 549 11.49 -3.56 14.12
C SER A 549 12.14 -3.81 12.76
N PRO A 550 13.42 -4.24 12.70
CA PRO A 550 13.97 -4.74 11.46
C PRO A 550 13.17 -5.96 11.00
N VAL A 551 13.00 -6.12 9.70
CA VAL A 551 12.34 -7.27 9.08
C VAL A 551 13.34 -8.03 8.22
N LEU A 552 13.23 -9.36 8.22
CA LEU A 552 13.99 -10.21 7.33
C LEU A 552 13.47 -9.99 5.90
N ARG A 553 14.37 -9.63 4.97
CA ARG A 553 14.01 -9.26 3.58
C ARG A 553 14.56 -10.21 2.52
N ASN A 554 15.68 -10.84 2.82
CA ASN A 554 16.35 -11.76 1.92
C ASN A 554 16.90 -12.96 2.67
N ILE A 555 16.87 -14.08 1.97
CA ILE A 555 17.39 -15.37 2.35
C ILE A 555 18.22 -15.90 1.18
N SER A 556 19.45 -16.31 1.46
CA SER A 556 20.30 -16.98 0.46
C SER A 556 21.06 -18.13 1.09
N THR A 557 21.08 -19.32 0.48
CA THR A 557 21.86 -20.44 1.00
C THR A 557 22.69 -21.10 -0.08
N ARG A 558 24.00 -21.22 0.17
CA ARG A 558 24.93 -21.96 -0.67
C ARG A 558 25.23 -23.32 -0.04
N ALA A 559 25.00 -24.38 -0.80
CA ALA A 559 25.33 -25.74 -0.36
C ALA A 559 25.51 -26.71 -1.55
N ALA A 560 25.87 -27.95 -1.23
CA ALA A 560 25.95 -29.03 -2.19
C ALA A 560 24.56 -29.51 -2.62
N VAL A 561 24.43 -29.83 -3.91
CA VAL A 561 23.31 -30.52 -4.55
C VAL A 561 23.84 -31.88 -5.05
N GLU A 562 23.13 -32.96 -4.72
CA GLU A 562 23.43 -34.33 -5.17
C GLU A 562 22.16 -35.05 -5.62
N ALA A 563 22.30 -36.12 -6.40
CA ALA A 563 21.18 -36.92 -6.86
C ALA A 563 20.43 -37.61 -5.69
N GLY A 564 19.13 -37.85 -5.86
CA GLY A 564 18.30 -38.51 -4.85
C GLY A 564 17.93 -37.59 -3.70
N ASN A 565 18.34 -37.93 -2.47
CA ASN A 565 17.98 -37.17 -1.25
C ASN A 565 18.86 -35.92 -1.01
N GLY A 566 19.79 -35.60 -1.90
CA GLY A 566 20.73 -34.49 -1.77
C GLY A 566 20.27 -33.17 -2.42
N LEU A 567 18.96 -32.92 -2.49
CA LEU A 567 18.44 -31.64 -2.98
C LEU A 567 18.80 -30.49 -2.03
N LEU A 568 19.06 -29.30 -2.58
CA LEU A 568 19.12 -28.07 -1.80
C LEU A 568 17.69 -27.56 -1.62
N ILE A 569 17.21 -27.53 -0.38
CA ILE A 569 15.82 -27.19 -0.06
C ILE A 569 15.81 -26.00 0.90
N ALA A 570 15.40 -24.84 0.41
CA ALA A 570 15.13 -23.65 1.24
C ALA A 570 13.64 -23.57 1.56
N GLY A 571 13.29 -23.80 2.81
CA GLY A 571 12.00 -23.48 3.39
C GLY A 571 11.92 -22.02 3.84
N PHE A 572 10.79 -21.38 3.59
CA PHE A 572 10.52 -20.02 4.02
C PHE A 572 9.05 -19.84 4.41
N VAL A 573 8.83 -18.97 5.38
CA VAL A 573 7.51 -18.63 5.90
C VAL A 573 7.15 -17.21 5.48
N LEU A 574 6.00 -17.06 4.85
CA LEU A 574 5.42 -15.77 4.52
C LEU A 574 4.38 -15.44 5.59
N GLU A 575 4.69 -14.41 6.38
CA GLU A 575 3.79 -13.87 7.39
C GLU A 575 3.14 -12.60 6.84
N GLY A 576 1.96 -12.24 7.37
CA GLY A 576 1.21 -11.07 6.92
C GLY A 576 -0.19 -11.41 6.42
N THR A 577 -0.86 -10.43 5.81
CA THR A 577 -2.28 -10.54 5.43
C THR A 577 -2.53 -10.45 3.92
N GLY A 578 -1.49 -10.32 3.09
CA GLY A 578 -1.66 -10.18 1.64
C GLY A 578 -0.58 -10.87 0.82
N SER A 579 -0.91 -11.16 -0.44
CA SER A 579 0.03 -11.77 -1.38
C SER A 579 1.19 -10.84 -1.73
N ARG A 580 2.41 -11.38 -1.88
CA ARG A 580 3.58 -10.61 -2.36
C ARG A 580 4.37 -11.26 -3.44
N ARG A 581 5.08 -10.41 -4.19
CA ARG A 581 5.96 -10.81 -5.28
C ARG A 581 7.33 -11.14 -4.72
N PHE A 582 7.89 -12.24 -5.20
CA PHE A 582 9.21 -12.73 -4.83
C PHE A 582 10.02 -13.00 -6.08
N LEU A 583 11.30 -12.66 -6.04
CA LEU A 583 12.29 -13.21 -6.95
C LEU A 583 12.90 -14.43 -6.27
N VAL A 584 12.72 -15.60 -6.89
CA VAL A 584 13.31 -16.86 -6.44
C VAL A 584 14.36 -17.30 -7.47
N ARG A 585 15.56 -17.62 -7.00
CA ARG A 585 16.72 -17.92 -7.85
C ARG A 585 17.37 -19.24 -7.43
N GLY A 586 17.78 -20.02 -8.41
CA GLY A 586 18.65 -21.18 -8.27
C GLY A 586 19.88 -21.06 -9.17
N ILE A 587 21.01 -20.73 -8.56
CA ILE A 587 22.24 -20.35 -9.27
C ILE A 587 23.27 -21.48 -9.17
N GLY A 588 23.74 -21.94 -10.32
CA GLY A 588 24.83 -22.88 -10.49
C GLY A 588 25.99 -22.24 -11.23
N ALA A 589 25.89 -22.14 -12.56
CA ALA A 589 26.95 -21.64 -13.43
C ALA A 589 27.39 -20.20 -13.09
N GLY A 590 26.46 -19.32 -12.73
CA GLY A 590 26.74 -17.94 -12.34
C GLY A 590 27.63 -17.82 -11.09
N LEU A 591 27.79 -18.88 -10.29
CA LEU A 591 28.71 -18.88 -9.15
C LEU A 591 30.19 -18.92 -9.58
N THR A 592 30.50 -19.24 -10.83
CA THR A 592 31.89 -19.26 -11.33
C THR A 592 32.52 -17.86 -11.41
N ASP A 593 31.72 -16.81 -11.61
CA ASP A 593 32.15 -15.41 -11.56
C ASP A 593 32.66 -14.96 -10.18
N PHE A 594 32.39 -15.80 -9.20
CA PHE A 594 32.66 -15.62 -7.80
C PHE A 594 33.64 -16.67 -7.27
N ASP A 595 34.47 -17.22 -8.15
CA ASP A 595 35.53 -18.17 -7.80
C ASP A 595 35.02 -19.42 -7.02
N VAL A 596 33.73 -19.77 -7.15
CA VAL A 596 33.16 -20.98 -6.58
C VAL A 596 33.44 -22.14 -7.54
N ALA A 597 34.17 -23.15 -7.05
CA ALA A 597 34.49 -24.33 -7.83
C ALA A 597 33.42 -25.42 -7.69
N GLY A 598 33.33 -26.31 -8.69
CA GLY A 598 32.48 -27.51 -8.63
C GLY A 598 30.98 -27.23 -8.63
N VAL A 599 30.54 -26.17 -9.32
CA VAL A 599 29.13 -25.76 -9.39
C VAL A 599 28.32 -26.71 -10.26
N ILE A 600 27.00 -26.81 -10.01
CA ILE A 600 26.10 -27.44 -10.97
C ILE A 600 25.97 -26.56 -12.22
N SER A 601 25.94 -27.17 -13.40
CA SER A 601 25.89 -26.41 -14.67
C SER A 601 24.48 -26.09 -15.14
N ASP A 602 23.48 -26.81 -14.65
CA ASP A 602 22.09 -26.74 -15.14
C ASP A 602 21.10 -26.95 -13.97
N PRO A 603 20.94 -25.94 -13.09
CA PRO A 603 19.98 -25.96 -11.99
C PRO A 603 18.52 -25.97 -12.48
N VAL A 604 17.71 -26.83 -11.86
CA VAL A 604 16.24 -26.77 -11.95
C VAL A 604 15.68 -26.30 -10.61
N LEU A 605 14.91 -25.21 -10.64
CA LEU A 605 14.24 -24.60 -9.50
C LEU A 605 12.75 -24.95 -9.48
N GLU A 606 12.27 -25.49 -8.36
CA GLU A 606 10.84 -25.76 -8.13
C GLU A 606 10.37 -25.14 -6.81
N VAL A 607 9.22 -24.46 -6.82
CA VAL A 607 8.59 -23.87 -5.64
C VAL A 607 7.35 -24.67 -5.26
N PHE A 608 7.23 -25.07 -4.00
CA PHE A 608 6.11 -25.86 -3.47
C PHE A 608 5.45 -25.15 -2.29
N PRO A 609 4.10 -25.19 -2.18
CA PRO A 609 3.41 -24.87 -0.94
C PRO A 609 3.45 -26.09 0.01
N PHE A 610 3.44 -25.85 1.31
CA PHE A 610 3.39 -26.91 2.31
C PHE A 610 2.15 -27.80 2.13
N GLY A 611 2.35 -29.12 2.11
CA GLY A 611 1.28 -30.10 1.89
C GLY A 611 0.77 -30.20 0.45
N GLY A 612 1.39 -29.49 -0.50
CA GLY A 612 1.05 -29.57 -1.92
C GLY A 612 1.41 -30.91 -2.56
N ILE A 613 0.67 -31.28 -3.61
CA ILE A 613 0.92 -32.51 -4.39
C ILE A 613 1.91 -32.32 -5.56
N GLY A 614 2.40 -31.10 -5.77
CA GLY A 614 3.33 -30.74 -6.85
C GLY A 614 3.76 -29.26 -6.76
N PRO A 615 4.71 -28.82 -7.62
CA PRO A 615 5.20 -27.45 -7.60
C PRO A 615 4.14 -26.47 -8.12
N ILE A 616 4.12 -25.28 -7.54
CA ILE A 616 3.32 -24.13 -8.00
C ILE A 616 4.09 -23.26 -9.00
N ALA A 617 5.41 -23.43 -9.07
CA ALA A 617 6.28 -22.76 -10.01
C ALA A 617 7.50 -23.64 -10.31
N THR A 618 7.98 -23.57 -11.55
CA THR A 618 9.20 -24.24 -12.00
C THR A 618 9.97 -23.29 -12.91
N SER A 619 11.30 -23.30 -12.80
CA SER A 619 12.22 -22.59 -13.69
C SER A 619 13.45 -23.46 -13.98
N GLU A 620 13.80 -23.49 -15.26
CA GLU A 620 15.00 -24.08 -15.85
C GLU A 620 15.36 -23.08 -16.96
N ASP A 621 16.61 -22.63 -17.01
CA ASP A 621 17.07 -21.52 -17.88
C ASP A 621 16.27 -20.20 -17.71
N TRP A 622 16.75 -19.31 -16.85
CA TRP A 622 16.06 -18.06 -16.49
C TRP A 622 15.73 -17.15 -17.70
N ASP A 623 16.52 -17.21 -18.76
CA ASP A 623 16.39 -16.41 -19.97
C ASP A 623 15.59 -17.10 -21.09
N ALA A 624 15.23 -18.39 -20.91
CA ALA A 624 14.36 -19.12 -21.83
C ALA A 624 12.86 -18.87 -21.59
N ALA A 625 12.49 -18.37 -20.40
CA ALA A 625 11.13 -18.06 -20.03
C ALA A 625 10.68 -16.69 -20.61
N GLY A 626 9.38 -16.55 -20.93
CA GLY A 626 8.81 -15.32 -21.51
C GLY A 626 8.87 -14.07 -20.60
N ASN A 627 9.39 -14.21 -19.38
CA ASN A 627 9.50 -13.18 -18.34
C ASN A 627 10.95 -12.85 -17.95
N ALA A 628 11.95 -13.14 -18.80
CA ALA A 628 13.36 -12.82 -18.54
C ALA A 628 13.62 -11.33 -18.20
N VAL A 629 12.87 -10.41 -18.82
CA VAL A 629 12.93 -8.97 -18.49
C VAL A 629 12.44 -8.71 -17.06
N GLU A 630 11.34 -9.33 -16.65
CA GLU A 630 10.80 -9.18 -15.30
C GLU A 630 11.77 -9.71 -14.24
N VAL A 631 12.46 -10.83 -14.52
CA VAL A 631 13.50 -11.37 -13.64
C VAL A 631 14.70 -10.43 -13.52
N ALA A 632 15.14 -9.84 -14.63
CA ALA A 632 16.25 -8.88 -14.64
C ALA A 632 15.91 -7.60 -13.87
N ASP A 633 14.72 -7.02 -14.12
CA ASP A 633 14.23 -5.82 -13.42
C ASP A 633 14.06 -6.11 -11.92
N ALA A 634 13.51 -7.27 -11.57
CA ALA A 634 13.39 -7.70 -10.19
C ALA A 634 14.75 -7.86 -9.51
N ALA A 635 15.73 -8.47 -10.18
CA ALA A 635 17.08 -8.64 -9.65
C ALA A 635 17.76 -7.28 -9.39
N GLU A 636 17.59 -6.31 -10.29
CA GLU A 636 18.08 -4.94 -10.10
C GLU A 636 17.40 -4.27 -8.90
N ALA A 637 16.08 -4.40 -8.77
CA ALA A 637 15.30 -3.80 -7.69
C ALA A 637 15.74 -4.26 -6.29
N VAL A 638 16.15 -5.52 -6.15
CA VAL A 638 16.62 -6.09 -4.86
C VAL A 638 18.15 -6.11 -4.73
N GLY A 639 18.87 -5.53 -5.68
CA GLY A 639 20.34 -5.50 -5.67
C GLY A 639 21.02 -6.86 -5.85
N ALA A 640 20.28 -7.85 -6.37
CA ALA A 640 20.82 -9.16 -6.70
C ALA A 640 21.75 -9.05 -7.92
N PHE A 641 22.77 -9.91 -7.99
CA PHE A 641 23.71 -9.83 -9.12
C PHE A 641 23.06 -10.25 -10.44
N PRO A 642 23.39 -9.61 -11.57
CA PRO A 642 22.85 -10.00 -12.87
C PRO A 642 23.30 -11.43 -13.21
N LEU A 643 22.40 -12.18 -13.84
CA LEU A 643 22.70 -13.49 -14.42
C LEU A 643 23.11 -13.30 -15.88
N ASP A 644 24.08 -14.08 -16.32
CA ASP A 644 24.51 -14.08 -17.71
C ASP A 644 23.46 -14.82 -18.58
N PRO A 645 23.06 -14.26 -19.75
CA PRO A 645 22.22 -14.98 -20.70
C PRO A 645 22.89 -16.28 -21.18
N GLY A 646 22.14 -17.38 -21.20
CA GLY A 646 22.61 -18.72 -21.57
C GLY A 646 23.49 -19.41 -20.53
N SER A 647 23.50 -18.93 -19.28
CA SER A 647 24.27 -19.53 -18.17
C SER A 647 23.76 -20.91 -17.74
N GLY A 648 22.49 -21.22 -17.96
CA GLY A 648 21.84 -22.40 -17.37
C GLY A 648 21.22 -22.13 -15.99
N ASP A 649 21.46 -20.95 -15.40
CA ASP A 649 20.90 -20.60 -14.10
C ASP A 649 19.36 -20.53 -14.14
N ALA A 650 18.68 -20.84 -13.03
CA ALA A 650 17.23 -20.77 -12.93
C ALA A 650 16.79 -19.56 -12.10
N ALA A 651 15.74 -18.87 -12.54
CA ALA A 651 15.12 -17.79 -11.77
C ALA A 651 13.69 -17.54 -12.24
N LEU A 652 12.84 -17.08 -11.32
CA LEU A 652 11.47 -16.69 -11.60
C LEU A 652 10.99 -15.59 -10.65
N VAL A 653 10.01 -14.81 -11.10
CA VAL A 653 9.21 -13.92 -10.25
C VAL A 653 7.85 -14.58 -10.01
N ILE A 654 7.43 -14.66 -8.74
CA ILE A 654 6.16 -15.29 -8.36
C ILE A 654 5.44 -14.49 -7.28
N ARG A 655 4.10 -14.45 -7.36
CA ARG A 655 3.23 -13.95 -6.29
C ARG A 655 2.81 -15.09 -5.36
N LEU A 656 3.06 -14.94 -4.06
CA LEU A 656 2.78 -15.94 -3.03
C LEU A 656 1.91 -15.34 -1.93
N GLU A 657 0.95 -16.12 -1.44
CA GLU A 657 0.12 -15.78 -0.27
C GLU A 657 0.89 -15.99 1.04
N PRO A 658 0.45 -15.40 2.17
CA PRO A 658 0.95 -15.82 3.48
C PRO A 658 0.80 -17.33 3.68
N GLY A 659 1.89 -17.99 4.07
CA GLY A 659 1.96 -19.45 4.08
C GLY A 659 3.37 -20.01 4.16
N LEU A 660 3.45 -21.34 4.17
CA LEU A 660 4.70 -22.10 4.25
C LEU A 660 5.08 -22.61 2.85
N TYR A 661 6.30 -22.34 2.43
CA TYR A 661 6.80 -22.71 1.10
C TYR A 661 8.19 -23.34 1.16
N THR A 662 8.53 -24.11 0.12
CA THR A 662 9.91 -24.57 -0.12
C THR A 662 10.31 -24.28 -1.55
N ALA A 663 11.50 -23.69 -1.74
CA ALA A 663 12.22 -23.66 -3.01
C ALA A 663 13.23 -24.80 -3.03
N GLN A 664 13.17 -25.64 -4.07
CA GLN A 664 14.02 -26.83 -4.22
C GLN A 664 14.88 -26.69 -5.46
N ILE A 665 16.18 -26.94 -5.32
CA ILE A 665 17.13 -26.97 -6.43
C ILE A 665 17.61 -28.40 -6.64
N SER A 666 17.52 -28.84 -7.90
CA SER A 666 18.11 -30.08 -8.40
C SER A 666 19.02 -29.79 -9.60
N SER A 667 19.78 -30.79 -10.08
CA SER A 667 20.56 -30.68 -11.32
C SER A 667 19.87 -31.46 -12.44
N ALA A 668 19.60 -30.81 -13.58
CA ALA A 668 18.90 -31.43 -14.72
C ALA A 668 19.64 -32.68 -15.24
N ASP A 669 20.96 -32.66 -15.20
CA ASP A 669 21.86 -33.73 -15.64
C ASP A 669 22.23 -34.75 -14.54
N SER A 670 21.65 -34.59 -13.34
CA SER A 670 21.96 -35.36 -12.13
C SER A 670 23.44 -35.37 -11.72
N GLN A 671 24.24 -34.39 -12.16
CA GLN A 671 25.61 -34.23 -11.68
C GLN A 671 25.62 -33.52 -10.32
N PRO A 672 26.43 -33.99 -9.36
CA PRO A 672 26.57 -33.30 -8.09
C PRO A 672 27.40 -32.02 -8.26
N GLY A 673 27.10 -31.01 -7.45
CA GLY A 673 27.83 -29.74 -7.47
C GLY A 673 27.33 -28.76 -6.43
N VAL A 674 27.89 -27.56 -6.42
CA VAL A 674 27.48 -26.46 -5.53
C VAL A 674 26.42 -25.61 -6.23
N ALA A 675 25.38 -25.22 -5.48
CA ALA A 675 24.35 -24.29 -5.93
C ALA A 675 24.06 -23.24 -4.84
N LEU A 676 23.42 -22.15 -5.25
CA LEU A 676 22.91 -21.09 -4.39
C LEU A 676 21.41 -20.94 -4.63
N VAL A 677 20.60 -21.07 -3.58
CA VAL A 677 19.19 -20.69 -3.60
C VAL A 677 19.03 -19.31 -2.99
N GLU A 678 18.26 -18.43 -3.63
CA GLU A 678 17.96 -17.09 -3.10
C GLU A 678 16.47 -16.78 -3.21
N ILE A 679 15.92 -16.15 -2.18
CA ILE A 679 14.51 -15.74 -2.11
C ILE A 679 14.49 -14.29 -1.65
N TYR A 680 14.12 -13.40 -2.57
CA TYR A 680 14.01 -11.97 -2.34
C TYR A 680 12.56 -11.54 -2.33
N LEU A 681 12.13 -10.83 -1.30
CA LEU A 681 10.88 -10.09 -1.34
C LEU A 681 11.05 -8.88 -2.28
N LEU A 682 10.17 -8.75 -3.28
CA LEU A 682 10.17 -7.59 -4.17
C LEU A 682 9.40 -6.42 -3.54
N PRO A 683 9.84 -5.17 -3.78
CA PRO A 683 9.16 -3.97 -3.31
C PRO A 683 7.81 -3.74 -4.00
#